data_AF-A0AAW8CUI6-F1
#
_entry.id   AF-A0AAW8CUI6-F1
#
_cell.length_a   1.000
_cell.length_b   1.000
_cell.length_c   1.000
_cell.angle_alpha   90.00
_cell.angle_beta   90.00
_cell.angle_gamma   90.00
#
_symmetry.space_group_name_H-M   'P 1'
#
loop_
_entity.id
_entity.type
_entity.pdbx_description
1 polymer ?
#
loop_
_entity_poly.entity_id
_entity_poly.type
_entity_poly.pdbx_seq_one_letter_code
_entity_poly.pdbx_strand_id
1 'polypeptide(L)'
;MDPKKIFEAAREADVQTVRACIEAGADMAAVNKQGFTALQCAAMGSNQTEVEPNLAVLRLLLEAGSPLEYTGTDGRTALYLAAEFAPTTDAVQLLLDAGANADVSDSHGNHVTVNAMMEEVVELLARVTGKPIPEPPPPEPDPVKMTTAQWRAAKARIDEVFNALTKAGLVALQDAGQTQSDGFSDCAEVFRERGGEAAGVHGFCFYTRQDLSRAKRSSQLSLAFWGAPKGADADMLRVGELIVERFRKAGFEVRWNGAAAMRPEVDLRELSSQPAEPPTKVKPSAAPAEKSSGEQGAQSSFLYFTGQGSDKVYQVHLRPKDDGWVVDYGNGRRGGTLATGTKTSSPVAFEAALKIYEKVVKEKTSKGYTPDQSGALYTSTDLAGRISGELPQLPTLILEEQVARYFDDAGWGLQEKADGENRILLIEGETVRGTNRRGLFVDIPQSWTGAVDAASAGRTVIAGEHVGDAFKAFDLLEVDGQDLRGSPFIERFGHLQKAAGRLPWMLVLNLETTAEGKRRRAAQLLAAHGEGYVLKALAAPFAAGRSTTSLKFKFNQSATCEVIRVNAQRSVAVGLRDEAGAMVDMGNVTVPPNEALPAAGTLVEVRYLYRYAGGKFEQPVYKGQRPDMTSEDAVLSQVTRIKDRGAAAMDEEAG
;
A
#
# COMPACT_ATOMS: atom_id res chain seq x y z
N MET A 1 32.53 6.82 -34.99
CA MET A 1 31.53 6.87 -33.90
C MET A 1 30.31 7.62 -34.41
N ASP A 2 29.07 7.27 -34.02
CA ASP A 2 27.89 8.09 -34.35
C ASP A 2 27.79 9.24 -33.34
N PRO A 3 27.96 10.52 -33.74
CA PRO A 3 27.92 11.66 -32.81
C PRO A 3 26.61 11.78 -32.03
N LYS A 4 25.50 11.22 -32.53
CA LYS A 4 24.20 11.26 -31.85
C LYS A 4 24.12 10.36 -30.61
N LYS A 5 25.06 9.42 -30.43
CA LYS A 5 25.11 8.59 -29.22
C LYS A 5 25.52 9.36 -27.98
N ILE A 6 26.03 10.59 -28.13
CA ILE A 6 26.49 11.42 -27.02
C ILE A 6 25.42 11.66 -25.96
N PHE A 7 24.13 11.72 -26.33
CA PHE A 7 23.04 11.99 -25.38
C PHE A 7 22.79 10.82 -24.41
N GLU A 8 22.69 9.60 -24.94
CA GLU A 8 22.50 8.39 -24.13
C GLU A 8 23.74 8.12 -23.28
N ALA A 9 24.93 8.21 -23.90
CA ALA A 9 26.21 8.06 -23.22
C ALA A 9 26.41 9.07 -22.08
N ALA A 10 26.02 10.33 -22.30
CA ALA A 10 26.10 11.37 -21.27
C ALA A 10 25.19 11.05 -20.07
N ARG A 11 23.95 10.59 -20.33
CA ARG A 11 23.00 10.23 -19.27
C ARG A 11 23.43 9.01 -18.45
N GLU A 12 24.11 8.06 -19.09
CA GLU A 12 24.60 6.82 -18.48
C GLU A 12 25.99 6.95 -17.84
N ALA A 13 26.57 8.16 -17.87
CA ALA A 13 27.94 8.44 -17.42
C ALA A 13 29.03 7.60 -18.14
N ASP A 14 28.81 7.24 -19.41
CA ASP A 14 29.79 6.54 -20.24
C ASP A 14 30.85 7.51 -20.79
N VAL A 15 31.89 7.72 -19.99
CA VAL A 15 33.03 8.61 -20.26
C VAL A 15 33.71 8.30 -21.60
N GLN A 16 33.86 7.02 -21.96
CA GLN A 16 34.61 6.63 -23.16
C GLN A 16 33.81 6.92 -24.43
N THR A 17 32.52 6.61 -24.40
CA THR A 17 31.60 6.88 -25.51
C THR A 17 31.40 8.38 -25.71
N VAL A 18 31.30 9.17 -24.63
CA VAL A 18 31.26 10.64 -24.71
C VAL A 18 32.53 11.20 -25.36
N ARG A 19 33.72 10.77 -24.92
CA ARG A 19 35.00 11.19 -25.51
C ARG A 19 35.07 10.86 -27.00
N ALA A 20 34.72 9.65 -27.39
CA ALA A 20 34.72 9.22 -28.78
C ALA A 20 33.72 10.01 -29.66
N CYS A 21 32.59 10.45 -29.09
CA CYS A 21 31.64 11.33 -29.79
C CYS A 21 32.19 12.75 -29.97
N ILE A 22 32.84 13.32 -28.95
CA ILE A 22 33.50 14.64 -29.02
C ILE A 22 34.60 14.61 -30.09
N GLU A 23 35.47 13.59 -30.09
CA GLU A 23 36.52 13.41 -31.10
C GLU A 23 35.97 13.23 -32.52
N ALA A 24 34.77 12.65 -32.65
CA ALA A 24 34.07 12.51 -33.92
C ALA A 24 33.35 13.80 -34.38
N GLY A 25 33.49 14.91 -33.65
CA GLY A 25 32.92 16.21 -34.01
C GLY A 25 31.43 16.34 -33.66
N ALA A 26 30.99 15.75 -32.54
CA ALA A 26 29.66 16.01 -32.01
C ALA A 26 29.45 17.51 -31.77
N ASP A 27 28.30 18.02 -32.20
CA ASP A 27 27.89 19.40 -31.94
C ASP A 27 27.38 19.51 -30.49
N MET A 28 28.11 20.25 -29.65
CA MET A 28 27.77 20.42 -28.24
C MET A 28 26.48 21.22 -28.01
N ALA A 29 26.01 21.97 -29.01
CA ALA A 29 24.73 22.66 -28.97
C ALA A 29 23.56 21.83 -29.51
N ALA A 30 23.83 20.64 -30.07
CA ALA A 30 22.78 19.76 -30.56
C ALA A 30 21.90 19.25 -29.42
N VAL A 31 20.63 18.99 -29.75
CA VAL A 31 19.65 18.45 -28.82
C VAL A 31 19.06 17.13 -29.30
N ASN A 32 18.71 16.27 -28.35
CA ASN A 32 18.02 15.01 -28.63
C ASN A 32 16.55 15.24 -29.01
N LYS A 33 15.80 14.15 -29.23
CA LYS A 33 14.37 14.23 -29.59
C LYS A 33 13.48 14.87 -28.52
N GLN A 34 13.97 14.94 -27.28
CA GLN A 34 13.29 15.55 -26.14
C GLN A 34 13.72 17.00 -25.93
N GLY A 35 14.61 17.54 -26.77
CA GLY A 35 15.07 18.93 -26.69
C GLY A 35 16.18 19.17 -25.68
N PHE A 36 16.85 18.13 -25.18
CA PHE A 36 17.97 18.25 -24.23
C PHE A 36 19.34 18.18 -24.90
N THR A 37 20.26 19.02 -24.45
CA THR A 37 21.69 18.94 -24.78
C THR A 37 22.35 17.75 -24.09
N ALA A 38 23.55 17.36 -24.53
CA ALA A 38 24.34 16.33 -23.84
C ALA A 38 24.62 16.70 -22.38
N LEU A 39 24.89 17.99 -22.09
CA LEU A 39 25.16 18.48 -20.74
C LEU A 39 23.93 18.34 -19.82
N GLN A 40 22.73 18.67 -20.31
CA GLN A 40 21.48 18.44 -19.59
C GLN A 40 21.20 16.94 -19.38
N CYS A 41 21.53 16.08 -20.35
CA CYS A 41 21.42 14.62 -20.18
C CYS A 41 22.33 14.09 -19.06
N ALA A 42 23.58 14.56 -18.98
CA ALA A 42 24.50 14.20 -17.89
C ALA A 42 24.00 14.69 -16.53
N ALA A 43 23.47 15.92 -16.47
CA ALA A 43 22.90 16.49 -15.25
C ALA A 43 21.67 15.72 -14.74
N MET A 44 20.80 15.21 -15.63
CA MET A 44 19.65 14.37 -15.25
C MET A 44 20.03 12.96 -14.79
N GLY A 45 21.16 12.43 -15.29
CA GLY A 45 21.60 11.06 -14.98
C GLY A 45 22.23 10.90 -13.59
N SER A 46 22.48 11.99 -12.88
CA SER A 46 23.31 12.01 -11.66
C SER A 46 22.79 11.15 -10.51
N ASN A 47 21.48 10.87 -10.42
CA ASN A 47 20.92 9.94 -9.41
C ASN A 47 20.91 8.47 -9.84
N GLN A 48 21.28 8.17 -11.09
CA GLN A 48 21.23 6.83 -11.68
C GLN A 48 22.63 6.25 -11.92
N THR A 49 23.68 7.02 -11.69
CA THR A 49 25.07 6.66 -11.99
C THR A 49 25.97 6.89 -10.78
N GLU A 50 27.17 6.32 -10.80
CA GLU A 50 28.21 6.67 -9.84
C GLU A 50 28.64 8.15 -9.99
N VAL A 51 29.05 8.77 -8.88
CA VAL A 51 29.37 10.21 -8.82
C VAL A 51 30.56 10.56 -9.72
N GLU A 52 31.69 9.87 -9.58
CA GLU A 52 32.92 10.21 -10.32
C GLU A 52 32.79 10.08 -11.85
N PRO A 53 32.22 8.99 -12.42
CA PRO A 53 31.96 8.92 -13.86
C PRO A 53 31.03 10.04 -14.37
N ASN A 54 30.01 10.40 -13.60
CA ASN A 54 29.10 11.49 -13.97
C ASN A 54 29.84 12.83 -14.01
N LEU A 55 30.63 13.14 -12.97
CA LEU A 55 31.46 14.34 -12.92
C LEU A 55 32.49 14.37 -14.06
N ALA A 56 33.08 13.22 -14.41
CA ALA A 56 34.00 13.12 -15.54
C ALA A 56 33.32 13.44 -16.88
N VAL A 57 32.09 12.95 -17.10
CA VAL A 57 31.29 13.31 -18.28
C VAL A 57 30.94 14.80 -18.29
N LEU A 58 30.48 15.36 -17.16
CA LEU A 58 30.19 16.79 -17.06
C LEU A 58 31.42 17.63 -17.39
N ARG A 59 32.59 17.30 -16.84
CA ARG A 59 33.87 17.95 -17.18
C ARG A 59 34.16 17.91 -18.67
N LEU A 60 34.06 16.73 -19.31
CA LEU A 60 34.31 16.59 -20.74
C LEU A 60 33.38 17.45 -21.60
N LEU A 61 32.09 17.48 -21.26
CA LEU A 61 31.10 18.25 -22.00
C LEU A 61 31.31 19.76 -21.82
N LEU A 62 31.71 20.20 -20.62
CA LEU A 62 32.06 21.59 -20.34
C LEU A 62 33.34 22.01 -21.06
N GLU A 63 34.39 21.19 -21.01
CA GLU A 63 35.66 21.40 -21.73
C GLU A 63 35.45 21.46 -23.26
N ALA A 64 34.50 20.70 -23.79
CA ALA A 64 34.12 20.73 -25.19
C ALA A 64 33.26 21.95 -25.59
N GLY A 65 32.85 22.78 -24.63
CA GLY A 65 32.09 24.02 -24.89
C GLY A 65 30.57 23.83 -24.95
N SER A 66 30.01 22.88 -24.19
CA SER A 66 28.55 22.73 -24.08
C SER A 66 27.88 23.99 -23.52
N PRO A 67 26.72 24.40 -24.05
CA PRO A 67 26.04 25.61 -23.61
C PRO A 67 25.45 25.43 -22.22
N LEU A 68 25.97 26.19 -21.24
CA LEU A 68 25.51 26.18 -19.85
C LEU A 68 24.05 26.66 -19.70
N GLU A 69 23.70 27.70 -20.45
CA GLU A 69 22.44 28.43 -20.31
C GLU A 69 21.38 28.03 -21.34
N TYR A 70 21.58 26.90 -22.02
CA TYR A 70 20.53 26.39 -22.90
C TYR A 70 19.31 26.01 -22.06
N THR A 71 18.19 26.64 -22.36
CA THR A 71 16.89 26.33 -21.78
C THR A 71 16.03 25.71 -22.88
N GLY A 72 15.64 24.45 -22.67
CA GLY A 72 14.72 23.76 -23.57
C GLY A 72 13.30 24.29 -23.41
N THR A 73 12.32 23.51 -23.86
CA THR A 73 10.89 23.88 -23.73
C THR A 73 10.39 23.96 -22.29
N ASP A 74 11.10 23.36 -21.33
CA ASP A 74 10.75 23.35 -19.92
C ASP A 74 11.41 24.48 -19.10
N GLY A 75 12.26 25.30 -19.74
CA GLY A 75 12.97 26.41 -19.10
C GLY A 75 14.14 25.98 -18.21
N ARG A 76 14.50 24.69 -18.12
CA ARG A 76 15.51 24.21 -17.18
C ARG A 76 16.92 24.19 -17.80
N THR A 77 17.89 24.78 -17.12
CA THR A 77 19.33 24.71 -17.49
C THR A 77 19.95 23.40 -16.99
N ALA A 78 21.21 23.12 -17.35
CA ALA A 78 21.94 21.98 -16.80
C ALA A 78 22.10 22.08 -15.28
N LEU A 79 22.34 23.28 -14.73
CA LEU A 79 22.43 23.51 -13.29
C LEU A 79 21.09 23.22 -12.60
N TYR A 80 19.98 23.62 -13.21
CA TYR A 80 18.65 23.31 -12.68
C TYR A 80 18.43 21.80 -12.55
N LEU A 81 18.74 21.05 -13.61
CA LEU A 81 18.57 19.59 -13.62
C LEU A 81 19.53 18.91 -12.63
N ALA A 82 20.77 19.38 -12.51
CA ALA A 82 21.70 18.87 -11.52
C ALA A 82 21.18 19.11 -10.09
N ALA A 83 20.61 20.28 -9.80
CA ALA A 83 20.02 20.53 -8.49
C ALA A 83 18.82 19.61 -8.19
N GLU A 84 18.01 19.31 -9.21
CA GLU A 84 16.82 18.44 -9.12
C GLU A 84 17.16 16.96 -8.94
N PHE A 85 18.32 16.50 -9.42
CA PHE A 85 18.65 15.07 -9.49
C PHE A 85 19.99 14.66 -8.88
N ALA A 86 20.88 15.57 -8.46
CA ALA A 86 22.21 15.17 -7.96
C ALA A 86 22.15 14.67 -6.51
N PRO A 87 22.72 13.48 -6.21
CA PRO A 87 22.75 12.93 -4.86
C PRO A 87 23.73 13.65 -3.93
N THR A 88 24.58 14.53 -4.47
CA THR A 88 25.58 15.34 -3.76
C THR A 88 25.63 16.74 -4.37
N THR A 89 26.34 17.67 -3.71
CA THR A 89 26.56 19.04 -4.23
C THR A 89 27.57 19.09 -5.38
N ASP A 90 28.29 18.01 -5.69
CA ASP A 90 29.46 18.04 -6.57
C ASP A 90 29.13 18.45 -8.01
N ALA A 91 28.05 17.92 -8.59
CA ALA A 91 27.64 18.25 -9.95
C ALA A 91 27.17 19.71 -10.06
N VAL A 92 26.46 20.20 -9.04
CA VAL A 92 26.01 21.59 -8.93
C VAL A 92 27.22 22.51 -8.80
N GLN A 93 28.16 22.18 -7.91
CA GLN A 93 29.39 22.94 -7.72
C GLN A 93 30.23 22.99 -9.00
N LEU A 94 30.37 21.87 -9.71
CA LEU A 94 31.09 21.82 -10.97
C LEU A 94 30.49 22.75 -12.04
N LEU A 95 29.16 22.81 -12.14
CA LEU A 95 28.48 23.69 -13.08
C LEU A 95 28.61 25.17 -12.67
N LEU A 96 28.56 25.47 -11.37
CA LEU A 96 28.83 26.80 -10.83
C LEU A 96 30.27 27.25 -11.11
N ASP A 97 31.24 26.36 -10.91
CA ASP A 97 32.66 26.62 -11.17
C ASP A 97 32.91 26.87 -12.67
N ALA A 98 32.11 26.26 -13.55
CA ALA A 98 32.12 26.51 -14.99
C ALA A 98 31.41 27.82 -15.39
N GLY A 99 30.77 28.52 -14.45
CA GLY A 99 30.12 29.81 -14.67
C GLY A 99 28.62 29.73 -14.99
N ALA A 100 27.95 28.62 -14.67
CA ALA A 100 26.50 28.51 -14.83
C ALA A 100 25.75 29.55 -13.98
N ASN A 101 24.69 30.13 -14.52
CA ASN A 101 23.81 31.01 -13.75
C ASN A 101 23.04 30.21 -12.68
N ALA A 102 23.24 30.58 -11.42
CA ALA A 102 22.55 29.99 -10.28
C ALA A 102 21.15 30.59 -10.05
N ASP A 103 20.88 31.80 -10.54
CA ASP A 103 19.58 32.46 -10.43
C ASP A 103 18.74 32.15 -11.67
N VAL A 104 18.24 30.92 -11.70
CA VAL A 104 17.43 30.37 -12.80
C VAL A 104 16.10 29.84 -12.28
N SER A 105 15.07 29.95 -13.11
CA SER A 105 13.74 29.42 -12.88
C SER A 105 13.31 28.55 -14.05
N ASP A 106 12.49 27.53 -13.77
CA ASP A 106 11.84 26.76 -14.84
C ASP A 106 10.76 27.60 -15.57
N SER A 107 10.15 27.01 -16.58
CA SER A 107 9.03 27.62 -17.33
C SER A 107 7.80 27.95 -16.48
N HIS A 108 7.69 27.41 -15.26
CA HIS A 108 6.62 27.72 -14.30
C HIS A 108 6.99 28.85 -13.32
N GLY A 109 8.20 29.40 -13.43
CA GLY A 109 8.72 30.44 -12.53
C GLY A 109 9.31 29.90 -11.22
N ASN A 110 9.40 28.58 -11.04
CA ASN A 110 10.00 27.98 -9.84
C ASN A 110 11.51 28.16 -9.88
N HIS A 111 12.03 28.95 -8.94
CA HIS A 111 13.47 29.12 -8.77
C HIS A 111 14.14 27.77 -8.46
N VAL A 112 15.39 27.59 -8.88
CA VAL A 112 16.14 26.33 -8.73
C VAL A 112 16.23 25.81 -7.29
N THR A 113 16.17 26.69 -6.28
CA THR A 113 16.15 26.30 -4.86
C THR A 113 14.87 25.58 -4.44
N VAL A 114 13.78 25.70 -5.21
CA VAL A 114 12.46 25.11 -4.87
C VAL A 114 12.44 23.61 -5.14
N ASN A 115 13.09 23.16 -6.22
CA ASN A 115 13.04 21.78 -6.69
C ASN A 115 14.36 21.02 -6.44
N ALA A 116 15.31 21.60 -5.72
CA ALA A 116 16.56 20.92 -5.40
C ALA A 116 16.32 19.71 -4.48
N MET A 117 16.95 18.58 -4.80
CA MET A 117 16.69 17.31 -4.13
C MET A 117 17.22 17.24 -2.70
N MET A 118 18.38 17.88 -2.45
CA MET A 118 19.14 17.79 -1.20
C MET A 118 19.18 19.14 -0.49
N GLU A 119 19.08 19.13 0.84
CA GLU A 119 19.12 20.35 1.67
C GLU A 119 20.45 21.10 1.48
N GLU A 120 21.56 20.37 1.37
CA GLU A 120 22.90 20.95 1.13
C GLU A 120 23.00 21.66 -0.22
N VAL A 121 22.23 21.21 -1.23
CA VAL A 121 22.14 21.88 -2.54
C VAL A 121 21.29 23.15 -2.43
N VAL A 122 20.19 23.12 -1.68
CA VAL A 122 19.37 24.31 -1.39
C VAL A 122 20.21 25.36 -0.69
N GLU A 123 20.97 24.98 0.34
CA GLU A 123 21.88 25.86 1.07
C GLU A 123 22.98 26.44 0.18
N LEU A 124 23.61 25.61 -0.67
CA LEU A 124 24.60 26.05 -1.63
C LEU A 124 24.03 27.12 -2.57
N LEU A 125 22.87 26.85 -3.19
CA LEU A 125 22.24 27.76 -4.14
C LEU A 125 21.70 29.03 -3.47
N ALA A 126 21.15 28.94 -2.27
CA ALA A 126 20.73 30.10 -1.49
C ALA A 126 21.93 30.99 -1.14
N ARG A 127 23.06 30.39 -0.74
CA ARG A 127 24.30 31.12 -0.46
C ARG A 127 24.85 31.81 -1.71
N VAL A 128 24.81 31.14 -2.87
CA VAL A 128 25.35 31.69 -4.12
C VAL A 128 24.45 32.77 -4.71
N THR A 129 23.12 32.61 -4.64
CA THR A 129 22.15 33.56 -5.23
C THR A 129 21.78 34.71 -4.29
N GLY A 130 22.01 34.56 -2.98
CA GLY A 130 21.49 35.47 -1.96
C GLY A 130 19.97 35.40 -1.80
N LYS A 131 19.29 34.47 -2.49
CA LYS A 131 17.86 34.23 -2.29
C LYS A 131 17.67 33.40 -1.02
N PRO A 132 16.70 33.76 -0.16
CA PRO A 132 16.44 33.03 1.07
C PRO A 132 16.07 31.58 0.74
N ILE A 133 16.52 30.65 1.59
CA ILE A 133 16.04 29.27 1.58
C ILE A 133 14.50 29.33 1.61
N PRO A 134 13.80 28.66 0.68
CA PRO A 134 12.35 28.63 0.71
C PRO A 134 11.91 28.21 2.12
N GLU A 135 11.20 29.08 2.84
CA GLU A 135 10.68 28.71 4.15
C GLU A 135 9.85 27.44 3.97
N PRO A 136 10.08 26.38 4.75
CA PRO A 136 9.20 25.24 4.72
C PRO A 136 7.78 25.79 4.96
N PRO A 137 6.78 25.37 4.17
CA PRO A 137 5.42 25.84 4.37
C PRO A 137 5.10 25.65 5.85
N PRO A 138 4.47 26.65 6.51
CA PRO A 138 4.14 26.53 7.92
C PRO A 138 3.46 25.18 8.14
N PRO A 139 3.82 24.43 9.21
CA PRO A 139 3.22 23.13 9.44
C PRO A 139 1.71 23.31 9.32
N GLU A 140 1.11 22.60 8.36
CA GLU A 140 -0.32 22.75 8.12
C GLU A 140 -1.01 22.57 9.48
N PRO A 141 -1.89 23.52 9.88
CA PRO A 141 -2.57 23.40 11.15
C PRO A 141 -3.17 22.00 11.24
N ASP A 142 -3.01 21.35 12.40
CA ASP A 142 -3.41 19.96 12.60
C ASP A 142 -4.74 19.73 11.91
N PRO A 143 -4.82 18.76 10.98
CA PRO A 143 -6.00 18.57 10.20
C PRO A 143 -7.26 18.52 11.06
N VAL A 144 -8.14 19.51 10.87
CA VAL A 144 -9.41 19.52 11.57
C VAL A 144 -10.26 18.42 10.95
N LYS A 145 -10.21 17.27 11.60
CA LYS A 145 -10.94 16.08 11.18
C LYS A 145 -12.44 16.38 11.23
N MET A 146 -13.08 16.29 10.08
CA MET A 146 -14.54 16.40 9.99
C MET A 146 -15.21 15.30 10.81
N THR A 147 -16.30 15.66 11.48
CA THR A 147 -17.20 14.68 12.09
C THR A 147 -17.81 13.78 11.00
N THR A 148 -18.30 12.59 11.40
CA THR A 148 -18.97 11.66 10.48
C THR A 148 -20.16 12.31 9.74
N ALA A 149 -20.87 13.23 10.40
CA ALA A 149 -21.99 13.97 9.81
C ALA A 149 -21.51 14.94 8.72
N GLN A 150 -20.50 15.77 9.03
CA GLN A 150 -19.87 16.67 8.06
C GLN A 150 -19.31 15.90 6.85
N TRP A 151 -18.68 14.74 7.10
CA TRP A 151 -18.16 13.90 6.02
C TRP A 151 -19.27 13.36 5.11
N ARG A 152 -20.41 12.92 5.66
CA ARG A 152 -21.56 12.52 4.84
C ARG A 152 -22.11 13.66 4.00
N ALA A 153 -22.25 14.85 4.59
CA ALA A 153 -22.74 16.03 3.87
C ALA A 153 -21.80 16.44 2.72
N ALA A 154 -20.48 16.46 2.96
CA ALA A 154 -19.51 16.69 1.90
C ALA A 154 -19.54 15.60 0.82
N LYS A 155 -19.63 14.32 1.21
CA LYS A 155 -19.70 13.22 0.24
C LYS A 155 -20.93 13.32 -0.68
N ALA A 156 -22.09 13.68 -0.14
CA ALA A 156 -23.30 13.89 -0.95
C ALA A 156 -23.11 15.02 -1.99
N ARG A 157 -22.50 16.14 -1.60
CA ARG A 157 -22.18 17.24 -2.54
C ARG A 157 -21.14 16.82 -3.59
N ILE A 158 -20.13 16.04 -3.21
CA ILE A 158 -19.16 15.47 -4.17
C ILE A 158 -19.90 14.58 -5.20
N ASP A 159 -20.84 13.75 -4.76
CA ASP A 159 -21.64 12.89 -5.65
C ASP A 159 -22.42 13.71 -6.69
N GLU A 160 -23.03 14.83 -6.27
CA GLU A 160 -23.71 15.76 -7.19
C GLU A 160 -22.76 16.39 -8.20
N VAL A 161 -21.57 16.81 -7.76
CA VAL A 161 -20.54 17.40 -8.64
C VAL A 161 -20.05 16.40 -9.68
N PHE A 162 -19.72 15.16 -9.29
CA PHE A 162 -19.26 14.13 -10.21
C PHE A 162 -20.33 13.74 -11.24
N ASN A 163 -21.60 13.72 -10.84
CA ASN A 163 -22.73 13.54 -11.76
C ASN A 163 -22.85 14.72 -12.74
N ALA A 164 -22.68 15.95 -12.26
CA ALA A 164 -22.70 17.15 -13.10
C ALA A 164 -21.53 17.19 -14.10
N LEU A 165 -20.33 16.80 -13.68
CA LEU A 165 -19.15 16.67 -14.55
C LEU A 165 -19.35 15.59 -15.60
N THR A 166 -20.02 14.48 -15.25
CA THR A 166 -20.37 13.43 -16.21
C THR A 166 -21.33 13.93 -17.29
N LYS A 167 -22.39 14.65 -16.89
CA LYS A 167 -23.28 15.34 -17.84
C LYS A 167 -22.56 16.44 -18.64
N ALA A 168 -21.51 17.00 -18.04
CA ALA A 168 -20.48 17.88 -18.59
C ALA A 168 -19.75 17.37 -19.84
N GLY A 169 -19.83 16.07 -20.13
CA GLY A 169 -18.97 15.42 -21.12
C GLY A 169 -17.61 14.99 -20.55
N LEU A 170 -17.47 14.80 -19.24
CA LEU A 170 -16.28 14.16 -18.65
C LEU A 170 -16.58 12.71 -18.23
N VAL A 171 -15.54 11.88 -18.21
CA VAL A 171 -15.57 10.67 -17.38
C VAL A 171 -15.20 11.08 -15.95
N ALA A 172 -16.17 11.06 -15.04
CA ALA A 172 -15.94 11.44 -13.65
C ALA A 172 -16.06 10.21 -12.75
N LEU A 173 -14.93 9.69 -12.26
CA LEU A 173 -14.89 8.47 -11.42
C LEU A 173 -14.50 8.78 -9.97
N GLN A 174 -15.29 8.25 -9.05
CA GLN A 174 -15.00 8.32 -7.62
C GLN A 174 -14.37 7.02 -7.15
N ASP A 175 -13.41 7.09 -6.24
CA ASP A 175 -12.70 5.91 -5.72
C ASP A 175 -12.03 5.07 -6.84
N ALA A 176 -11.54 5.73 -7.88
CA ALA A 176 -10.91 5.11 -9.05
C ALA A 176 -9.53 4.55 -8.65
N GLY A 177 -9.42 3.22 -8.64
CA GLY A 177 -8.20 2.54 -8.21
C GLY A 177 -7.71 2.85 -6.79
N GLN A 178 -6.51 2.36 -6.47
CA GLN A 178 -5.83 2.68 -5.21
C GLN A 178 -4.85 3.85 -5.38
N THR A 179 -4.13 3.86 -6.49
CA THR A 179 -3.12 4.85 -6.85
C THR A 179 -3.58 5.71 -8.02
N GLN A 180 -2.87 6.81 -8.30
CA GLN A 180 -3.19 7.66 -9.46
C GLN A 180 -3.08 6.88 -10.78
N SER A 181 -2.05 6.03 -10.91
CA SER A 181 -1.85 5.20 -12.10
C SER A 181 -3.06 4.31 -12.37
N ASP A 182 -3.60 3.66 -11.33
CA ASP A 182 -4.81 2.84 -11.43
C ASP A 182 -6.00 3.69 -11.90
N GLY A 183 -6.21 4.85 -11.27
CA GLY A 183 -7.32 5.73 -11.62
C GLY A 183 -7.23 6.34 -13.02
N PHE A 184 -6.02 6.60 -13.52
CA PHE A 184 -5.77 7.01 -14.91
C PHE A 184 -6.14 5.87 -15.88
N SER A 185 -5.74 4.62 -15.56
CA SER A 185 -6.11 3.45 -16.36
C SER A 185 -7.63 3.26 -16.41
N ASP A 186 -8.29 3.29 -15.24
CA ASP A 186 -9.74 3.14 -15.11
C ASP A 186 -10.48 4.23 -15.92
N CYS A 187 -10.06 5.50 -15.79
CA CYS A 187 -10.67 6.59 -16.53
C CYS A 187 -10.41 6.52 -18.04
N ALA A 188 -9.21 6.12 -18.46
CA ALA A 188 -8.85 5.99 -19.86
C ALA A 188 -9.58 4.83 -20.55
N GLU A 189 -9.87 3.74 -19.82
CA GLU A 189 -10.75 2.66 -20.28
C GLU A 189 -12.18 3.18 -20.51
N VAL A 190 -12.80 3.78 -19.49
CA VAL A 190 -14.17 4.32 -19.61
C VAL A 190 -14.26 5.42 -20.67
N PHE A 191 -13.22 6.25 -20.82
CA PHE A 191 -13.14 7.25 -21.88
C PHE A 191 -13.21 6.61 -23.28
N ARG A 192 -12.46 5.53 -23.51
CA ARG A 192 -12.48 4.78 -24.78
C ARG A 192 -13.80 4.06 -25.00
N GLU A 193 -14.34 3.42 -23.96
CA GLU A 193 -15.64 2.72 -24.03
C GLU A 193 -16.78 3.66 -24.41
N ARG A 194 -16.74 4.91 -23.95
CA ARG A 194 -17.74 5.93 -24.30
C ARG A 194 -17.56 6.52 -25.69
N GLY A 195 -16.59 6.06 -26.47
CA GLY A 195 -16.31 6.57 -27.82
C GLY A 195 -15.42 7.81 -27.87
N GLY A 196 -14.83 8.20 -26.73
CA GLY A 196 -13.90 9.32 -26.62
C GLY A 196 -14.47 10.65 -27.14
N GLU A 197 -13.61 11.44 -27.78
CA GLU A 197 -13.96 12.78 -28.29
C GLU A 197 -15.11 12.75 -29.31
N ALA A 198 -15.15 11.72 -30.18
CA ALA A 198 -16.18 11.58 -31.20
C ALA A 198 -17.60 11.44 -30.62
N ALA A 199 -17.71 11.03 -29.36
CA ALA A 199 -18.96 10.92 -28.62
C ALA A 199 -19.22 12.10 -27.67
N GLY A 200 -18.44 13.18 -27.77
CA GLY A 200 -18.56 14.35 -26.91
C GLY A 200 -17.94 14.17 -25.52
N VAL A 201 -17.02 13.22 -25.34
CA VAL A 201 -16.26 13.08 -24.10
C VAL A 201 -14.96 13.86 -24.21
N HIS A 202 -14.78 14.87 -23.36
CA HIS A 202 -13.74 15.88 -23.51
C HIS A 202 -12.57 15.76 -22.51
N GLY A 203 -12.58 14.71 -21.69
CA GLY A 203 -11.57 14.43 -20.68
C GLY A 203 -12.10 13.60 -19.53
N PHE A 204 -11.35 13.54 -18.43
CA PHE A 204 -11.76 12.82 -17.23
C PHE A 204 -11.26 13.47 -15.94
N CYS A 205 -11.94 13.18 -14.83
CA CYS A 205 -11.66 13.65 -13.49
C CYS A 205 -11.88 12.51 -12.49
N PHE A 206 -10.97 12.32 -11.54
CA PHE A 206 -11.13 11.29 -10.52
C PHE A 206 -10.39 11.59 -9.22
N TYR A 207 -10.75 10.86 -8.17
CA TYR A 207 -9.91 10.71 -6.97
C TYR A 207 -9.76 9.23 -6.63
N THR A 208 -8.64 8.88 -6.01
CA THR A 208 -8.29 7.50 -5.65
C THR A 208 -8.66 7.18 -4.21
N ARG A 209 -8.59 5.90 -3.81
CA ARG A 209 -8.77 5.55 -2.39
C ARG A 209 -7.66 6.09 -1.48
N GLN A 210 -6.46 6.33 -2.01
CA GLN A 210 -5.40 7.03 -1.28
C GLN A 210 -5.75 8.50 -1.05
N ASP A 211 -6.28 9.18 -2.07
CA ASP A 211 -6.73 10.57 -1.94
C ASP A 211 -7.89 10.67 -0.95
N LEU A 212 -8.86 9.76 -1.01
CA LEU A 212 -9.97 9.71 -0.04
C LEU A 212 -9.46 9.43 1.38
N SER A 213 -8.48 8.55 1.54
CA SER A 213 -7.88 8.25 2.84
C SER A 213 -7.12 9.45 3.41
N ARG A 214 -6.44 10.22 2.54
CA ARG A 214 -5.80 11.49 2.88
C ARG A 214 -6.85 12.51 3.30
N ALA A 215 -7.89 12.70 2.51
CA ALA A 215 -9.00 13.61 2.78
C ALA A 215 -9.73 13.29 4.10
N LYS A 216 -9.84 12.02 4.51
CA LYS A 216 -10.39 11.66 5.84
C LYS A 216 -9.52 12.10 7.01
N ARG A 217 -8.24 12.38 6.77
CA ARG A 217 -7.32 12.95 7.75
C ARG A 217 -7.24 14.46 7.61
N SER A 218 -7.02 14.96 6.39
CA SER A 218 -6.77 16.37 6.06
C SER A 218 -8.00 17.26 5.87
N SER A 219 -9.17 16.66 5.61
CA SER A 219 -10.36 17.32 5.06
C SER A 219 -10.14 17.95 3.67
N GLN A 220 -9.02 17.64 3.01
CA GLN A 220 -8.65 18.12 1.67
C GLN A 220 -8.67 16.97 0.65
N LEU A 221 -9.40 17.14 -0.45
CA LEU A 221 -9.52 16.14 -1.52
C LEU A 221 -8.85 16.62 -2.80
N SER A 222 -7.76 15.96 -3.19
CA SER A 222 -7.11 16.23 -4.48
C SER A 222 -7.79 15.46 -5.62
N LEU A 223 -7.93 16.10 -6.79
CA LEU A 223 -8.57 15.55 -7.98
C LEU A 223 -7.54 15.40 -9.11
N ALA A 224 -7.37 14.19 -9.62
CA ALA A 224 -6.60 13.96 -10.84
C ALA A 224 -7.52 14.18 -12.05
N PHE A 225 -6.97 14.68 -13.15
CA PHE A 225 -7.75 14.96 -14.35
C PHE A 225 -6.88 14.90 -15.60
N TRP A 226 -7.53 14.83 -16.75
CA TRP A 226 -6.90 14.87 -18.06
C TRP A 226 -7.86 15.46 -19.10
N GLY A 227 -7.32 16.24 -20.05
CA GLY A 227 -8.07 16.83 -21.15
C GLY A 227 -7.84 16.13 -22.48
N ALA A 228 -8.90 15.81 -23.21
CA ALA A 228 -8.83 15.31 -24.58
C ALA A 228 -8.63 16.48 -25.58
N PRO A 229 -7.99 16.25 -26.75
CA PRO A 229 -7.60 14.94 -27.28
C PRO A 229 -6.22 14.41 -26.86
N LYS A 230 -5.29 15.26 -26.42
CA LYS A 230 -3.89 14.85 -26.19
C LYS A 230 -3.33 15.21 -24.82
N GLY A 231 -4.12 15.82 -23.94
CA GLY A 231 -3.62 16.38 -22.69
C GLY A 231 -2.69 17.56 -22.91
N ALA A 232 -2.88 18.30 -24.01
CA ALA A 232 -2.15 19.55 -24.21
C ALA A 232 -2.59 20.57 -23.14
N ASP A 233 -1.77 21.56 -22.84
CA ASP A 233 -2.04 22.52 -21.76
C ASP A 233 -3.40 23.20 -21.89
N ALA A 234 -3.83 23.53 -23.11
CA ALA A 234 -5.15 24.10 -23.36
C ALA A 234 -6.31 23.11 -23.05
N ASP A 235 -6.12 21.82 -23.33
CA ASP A 235 -7.11 20.78 -23.03
C ASP A 235 -7.22 20.55 -21.53
N MET A 236 -6.07 20.50 -20.86
CA MET A 236 -5.94 20.37 -19.41
C MET A 236 -6.57 21.58 -18.73
N LEU A 237 -6.23 22.80 -19.14
CA LEU A 237 -6.77 24.03 -18.59
C LEU A 237 -8.30 24.04 -18.67
N ARG A 238 -8.87 23.77 -19.86
CA ARG A 238 -10.32 23.72 -20.07
C ARG A 238 -11.03 22.72 -19.16
N VAL A 239 -10.48 21.51 -19.00
CA VAL A 239 -11.07 20.48 -18.12
C VAL A 239 -10.93 20.85 -16.64
N GLY A 240 -9.77 21.36 -16.24
CA GLY A 240 -9.53 21.81 -14.88
C GLY A 240 -10.42 22.99 -14.47
N GLU A 241 -10.63 23.97 -15.35
CA GLU A 241 -11.55 25.10 -15.13
C GLU A 241 -12.98 24.61 -14.91
N LEU A 242 -13.44 23.65 -15.72
CA LEU A 242 -14.76 23.04 -15.56
C LEU A 242 -14.88 22.32 -14.21
N ILE A 243 -13.85 21.57 -13.78
CA ILE A 243 -13.84 20.92 -12.47
C ILE A 243 -13.97 21.95 -11.35
N VAL A 244 -13.11 22.97 -11.37
CA VAL A 244 -13.10 24.04 -10.36
C VAL A 244 -14.45 24.77 -10.31
N GLU A 245 -15.02 25.10 -11.46
CA GLU A 245 -16.33 25.75 -11.56
C GLU A 245 -17.43 24.92 -10.87
N ARG A 246 -17.48 23.60 -11.12
CA ARG A 246 -18.53 22.73 -10.56
C ARG A 246 -18.38 22.53 -9.06
N PHE A 247 -17.16 22.38 -8.57
CA PHE A 247 -16.91 22.27 -7.12
C PHE A 247 -17.24 23.59 -6.39
N ARG A 248 -16.89 24.75 -6.95
CA ARG A 248 -17.27 26.05 -6.39
C ARG A 248 -18.78 26.26 -6.38
N LYS A 249 -19.48 25.86 -7.44
CA LYS A 249 -20.96 25.89 -7.50
C LYS A 249 -21.63 25.00 -6.44
N ALA A 250 -20.96 23.93 -6.00
CA ALA A 250 -21.42 23.07 -4.91
C ALA A 250 -21.01 23.58 -3.50
N GLY A 251 -20.44 24.79 -3.41
CA GLY A 251 -20.08 25.45 -2.16
C GLY A 251 -18.80 24.90 -1.53
N PHE A 252 -17.87 24.39 -2.33
CA PHE A 252 -16.52 24.05 -1.87
C PHE A 252 -15.51 25.15 -2.22
N GLU A 253 -14.52 25.35 -1.34
CA GLU A 253 -13.31 26.05 -1.73
C GLU A 253 -12.40 25.12 -2.53
N VAL A 254 -11.79 25.67 -3.59
CA VAL A 254 -10.93 24.91 -4.48
C VAL A 254 -9.66 25.70 -4.76
N ARG A 255 -8.52 25.09 -4.40
CA ARG A 255 -7.18 25.58 -4.69
C ARG A 255 -6.68 24.92 -5.98
N TRP A 256 -6.51 25.73 -7.01
CA TRP A 256 -5.89 25.33 -8.29
C TRP A 256 -5.39 26.57 -9.01
N ASN A 257 -4.16 26.52 -9.55
CA ASN A 257 -3.51 27.67 -10.20
C ASN A 257 -3.61 27.63 -11.74
N GLY A 258 -4.35 26.67 -12.31
CA GLY A 258 -4.48 26.50 -13.76
C GLY A 258 -3.41 25.61 -14.41
N ALA A 259 -2.39 25.17 -13.66
CA ALA A 259 -1.33 24.33 -14.21
C ALA A 259 -1.82 22.90 -14.45
N ALA A 260 -1.48 22.33 -15.63
CA ALA A 260 -1.81 20.95 -15.99
C ALA A 260 -1.20 19.92 -15.04
N ALA A 261 -0.02 20.21 -14.47
CA ALA A 261 0.68 19.36 -13.51
C ALA A 261 0.10 19.45 -12.09
N MET A 262 -0.67 20.51 -11.76
CA MET A 262 -1.29 20.66 -10.44
C MET A 262 -2.69 20.06 -10.42
N ARG A 263 -2.95 19.20 -9.45
CA ARG A 263 -4.27 18.66 -9.16
C ARG A 263 -5.13 19.69 -8.41
N PRO A 264 -6.37 19.99 -8.83
CA PRO A 264 -7.29 20.78 -8.02
C PRO A 264 -7.48 20.13 -6.64
N GLU A 265 -7.32 20.93 -5.60
CA GLU A 265 -7.52 20.50 -4.21
C GLU A 265 -8.77 21.15 -3.64
N VAL A 266 -9.69 20.32 -3.16
CA VAL A 266 -11.01 20.72 -2.69
C VAL A 266 -11.05 20.63 -1.17
N ASP A 267 -11.36 21.74 -0.51
CA ASP A 267 -11.63 21.75 0.92
C ASP A 267 -13.03 21.24 1.17
N LEU A 268 -13.15 20.13 1.90
CA LEU A 268 -14.44 19.46 2.13
C LEU A 268 -15.26 20.09 3.25
N ARG A 269 -14.69 21.05 3.99
CA ARG A 269 -15.39 21.74 5.08
C ARG A 269 -16.48 22.66 4.52
N GLU A 270 -17.45 22.99 5.36
CA GLU A 270 -18.43 24.01 5.00
C GLU A 270 -17.76 25.38 5.00
N LEU A 271 -18.11 26.24 4.03
CA LEU A 271 -17.77 27.66 4.07
C LEU A 271 -18.30 28.23 5.38
N SER A 272 -17.43 28.54 6.33
CA SER A 272 -17.86 29.26 7.51
C SER A 272 -18.20 30.68 7.07
N SER A 273 -19.47 31.06 7.18
CA SER A 273 -19.77 32.44 7.51
C SER A 273 -19.08 32.70 8.85
N GLN A 274 -17.96 33.44 8.85
CA GLN A 274 -17.16 33.70 10.03
C GLN A 274 -18.02 34.08 11.25
N PRO A 275 -17.66 33.58 12.45
CA PRO A 275 -17.66 34.51 13.58
C PRO A 275 -16.44 34.35 14.51
N ALA A 276 -15.89 35.52 14.86
CA ALA A 276 -15.22 35.96 16.10
C ALA A 276 -14.41 34.99 16.98
N GLU A 277 -13.17 35.41 17.27
CA GLU A 277 -12.32 34.91 18.37
C GLU A 277 -13.05 34.87 19.73
N PRO A 278 -12.72 33.88 20.59
CA PRO A 278 -12.86 34.02 22.03
C PRO A 278 -11.51 33.85 22.77
N PRO A 279 -11.43 34.31 24.04
CA PRO A 279 -10.27 35.04 24.53
C PRO A 279 -9.21 34.19 25.23
N THR A 280 -7.99 34.70 25.20
CA THR A 280 -6.87 34.36 26.08
C THR A 280 -7.26 34.41 27.56
N LYS A 281 -6.96 33.33 28.28
CA LYS A 281 -6.64 33.40 29.72
C LYS A 281 -5.37 32.62 30.00
N VAL A 282 -4.39 33.34 30.52
CA VAL A 282 -3.08 32.88 30.98
C VAL A 282 -3.08 32.84 32.52
N LYS A 283 -2.24 31.92 33.04
CA LYS A 283 -1.54 31.84 34.35
C LYS A 283 -2.16 31.00 35.49
N PRO A 284 -1.33 30.47 36.43
CA PRO A 284 0.13 30.46 36.48
C PRO A 284 0.80 29.09 36.72
N SER A 285 2.05 29.04 36.25
CA SER A 285 3.12 28.11 36.63
C SER A 285 3.39 28.12 38.13
N ALA A 286 3.57 26.95 38.73
CA ALA A 286 4.28 26.79 39.99
C ALA A 286 5.20 25.55 39.92
N ALA A 287 6.47 25.75 40.21
CA ALA A 287 7.48 24.75 40.55
C ALA A 287 8.32 25.33 41.71
N PRO A 288 9.17 24.58 42.43
CA PRO A 288 9.35 23.13 42.45
C PRO A 288 9.31 22.55 43.90
N ALA A 289 9.28 21.23 44.04
CA ALA A 289 9.73 20.57 45.27
C ALA A 289 10.44 19.25 44.91
N GLU A 290 11.74 19.20 45.15
CA GLU A 290 12.54 17.98 45.14
C GLU A 290 12.17 17.10 46.35
N LYS A 291 12.11 15.77 46.14
CA LYS A 291 12.62 14.74 47.06
C LYS A 291 12.63 13.33 46.45
N SER A 292 13.86 12.79 46.37
CA SER A 292 14.32 11.40 46.54
C SER A 292 13.61 10.21 45.86
N SER A 293 14.29 9.67 44.84
CA SER A 293 14.70 8.26 44.65
C SER A 293 13.78 7.12 45.11
N GLY A 294 13.23 6.41 44.11
CA GLY A 294 12.85 5.00 44.15
C GLY A 294 12.51 4.56 42.72
N GLU A 295 13.17 3.53 42.18
CA GLU A 295 12.90 2.97 40.84
C GLU A 295 11.42 2.57 40.72
N GLN A 296 10.63 3.37 40.01
CA GLN A 296 9.27 3.00 39.61
C GLN A 296 9.38 2.33 38.23
N GLY A 297 9.16 1.01 38.17
CA GLY A 297 9.39 0.19 36.98
C GLY A 297 8.23 0.24 35.98
N ALA A 298 8.56 0.20 34.69
CA ALA A 298 7.60 -0.02 33.61
C ALA A 298 6.78 -1.30 33.83
N GLN A 299 5.50 -1.29 33.45
CA GLN A 299 4.58 -2.42 33.62
C GLN A 299 3.92 -2.78 32.29
N SER A 300 3.64 -4.06 32.07
CA SER A 300 2.93 -4.53 30.87
C SER A 300 1.96 -5.65 31.24
N SER A 301 0.79 -5.64 30.62
CA SER A 301 -0.21 -6.72 30.71
C SER A 301 -0.67 -7.13 29.32
N PHE A 302 -0.81 -8.44 29.15
CA PHE A 302 -1.39 -9.07 27.97
C PHE A 302 -2.69 -9.75 28.39
N LEU A 303 -3.78 -9.39 27.73
CA LEU A 303 -5.11 -9.88 28.03
C LEU A 303 -5.67 -10.56 26.79
N TYR A 304 -6.23 -11.76 26.96
CA TYR A 304 -6.67 -12.61 25.88
C TYR A 304 -8.18 -12.76 25.89
N PHE A 305 -8.80 -12.81 24.72
CA PHE A 305 -10.22 -13.09 24.59
C PHE A 305 -10.43 -14.21 23.58
N THR A 306 -10.95 -15.34 24.05
CA THR A 306 -11.38 -16.48 23.25
C THR A 306 -12.89 -16.67 23.45
N GLY A 307 -13.67 -16.42 22.39
CA GLY A 307 -15.13 -16.53 22.46
C GLY A 307 -15.83 -15.95 21.25
N GLN A 308 -17.04 -16.43 20.95
CA GLN A 308 -17.88 -15.96 19.82
C GLN A 308 -17.17 -15.97 18.45
N GLY A 309 -16.25 -16.92 18.22
CA GLY A 309 -15.46 -17.00 16.98
C GLY A 309 -14.40 -15.90 16.84
N SER A 310 -14.09 -15.18 17.92
CA SER A 310 -12.98 -14.23 17.99
C SER A 310 -11.86 -14.79 18.84
N ASP A 311 -10.63 -14.68 18.32
CA ASP A 311 -9.41 -14.84 19.09
C ASP A 311 -8.60 -13.54 19.04
N LYS A 312 -8.56 -12.82 20.17
CA LYS A 312 -8.03 -11.46 20.25
C LYS A 312 -7.02 -11.34 21.38
N VAL A 313 -6.04 -10.47 21.16
CA VAL A 313 -5.10 -10.02 22.17
C VAL A 313 -5.27 -8.53 22.38
N TYR A 314 -5.25 -8.13 23.65
CA TYR A 314 -5.21 -6.75 24.09
C TYR A 314 -3.99 -6.58 24.99
N GLN A 315 -2.96 -5.90 24.47
CA GLN A 315 -1.78 -5.54 25.23
C GLN A 315 -1.91 -4.11 25.76
N VAL A 316 -1.42 -3.87 26.97
CA VAL A 316 -1.36 -2.55 27.58
C VAL A 316 -0.03 -2.39 28.31
N HIS A 317 0.64 -1.26 28.09
CA HIS A 317 1.99 -0.97 28.59
C HIS A 317 2.01 0.38 29.29
N LEU A 318 2.48 0.40 30.54
CA LEU A 318 2.85 1.59 31.30
C LEU A 318 4.35 1.82 31.14
N ARG A 319 4.74 2.90 30.45
CA ARG A 319 6.13 3.14 30.06
C ARG A 319 6.55 4.59 30.32
N PRO A 320 7.81 4.87 30.67
CA PRO A 320 8.33 6.23 30.68
C PRO A 320 8.41 6.78 29.25
N LYS A 321 8.08 8.07 29.07
CA LYS A 321 8.22 8.81 27.82
C LYS A 321 8.40 10.29 28.14
N ASP A 322 9.47 10.89 27.60
CA ASP A 322 9.90 12.26 27.90
C ASP A 322 10.05 12.45 29.43
N ASP A 323 9.58 13.58 29.99
CA ASP A 323 9.59 13.85 31.43
C ASP A 323 8.42 13.21 32.19
N GLY A 324 7.76 12.18 31.63
CA GLY A 324 6.57 11.58 32.21
C GLY A 324 6.34 10.12 31.82
N TRP A 325 5.09 9.69 31.96
CA TRP A 325 4.66 8.32 31.75
C TRP A 325 3.47 8.26 30.79
N VAL A 326 3.45 7.24 29.95
CA VAL A 326 2.35 6.98 29.01
C VAL A 326 1.80 5.58 29.20
N VAL A 327 0.52 5.41 28.84
CA VAL A 327 -0.15 4.11 28.80
C VAL A 327 -0.46 3.77 27.35
N ASP A 328 0.36 2.94 26.74
CA ASP A 328 0.15 2.46 25.38
C ASP A 328 -0.72 1.21 25.39
N TYR A 329 -1.43 0.96 24.30
CA TYR A 329 -2.18 -0.27 24.09
C TYR A 329 -2.04 -0.75 22.65
N GLY A 330 -2.23 -2.05 22.47
CA GLY A 330 -2.41 -2.71 21.18
C GLY A 330 -3.58 -3.67 21.24
N ASN A 331 -4.43 -3.67 20.23
CA ASN A 331 -5.59 -4.55 20.18
C ASN A 331 -5.78 -5.12 18.78
N GLY A 332 -5.99 -6.42 18.69
CA GLY A 332 -6.21 -7.05 17.40
C GLY A 332 -6.48 -8.53 17.53
N ARG A 333 -6.58 -9.18 16.36
CA ARG A 333 -6.56 -10.64 16.30
C ARG A 333 -5.20 -11.11 16.80
N ARG A 334 -5.17 -12.18 17.60
CA ARG A 334 -3.91 -12.80 18.03
C ARG A 334 -3.09 -13.19 16.78
N GLY A 335 -1.81 -12.82 16.74
CA GLY A 335 -0.93 -13.08 15.59
C GLY A 335 -1.01 -12.14 14.39
N GLY A 336 -1.94 -11.18 14.43
CA GLY A 336 -2.11 -10.14 13.42
C GLY A 336 -1.51 -8.79 13.80
N THR A 337 -1.54 -7.83 12.87
CA THR A 337 -1.14 -6.44 13.17
C THR A 337 -2.12 -5.83 14.17
N LEU A 338 -1.61 -5.44 15.34
CA LEU A 338 -2.41 -4.82 16.37
C LEU A 338 -2.71 -3.35 16.03
N ALA A 339 -3.96 -2.94 16.23
CA ALA A 339 -4.29 -1.52 16.27
C ALA A 339 -3.75 -0.94 17.56
N THR A 340 -2.71 -0.12 17.45
CA THR A 340 -2.04 0.49 18.59
C THR A 340 -2.51 1.91 18.84
N GLY A 341 -2.31 2.39 20.05
CA GLY A 341 -2.52 3.78 20.42
C GLY A 341 -2.10 4.05 21.85
N THR A 342 -2.21 5.30 22.26
CA THR A 342 -1.89 5.73 23.62
C THR A 342 -3.17 6.18 24.32
N LYS A 343 -3.38 5.77 25.57
CA LYS A 343 -4.53 6.14 26.40
C LYS A 343 -4.34 7.49 27.10
N THR A 344 -3.10 7.92 27.25
CA THR A 344 -2.74 9.25 27.74
C THR A 344 -2.61 10.21 26.54
N SER A 345 -3.21 11.40 26.63
CA SER A 345 -3.12 12.42 25.57
C SER A 345 -1.75 13.11 25.51
N SER A 346 -0.99 13.06 26.61
CA SER A 346 0.40 13.53 26.76
C SER A 346 1.07 12.70 27.86
N PRO A 347 2.41 12.73 28.03
CA PRO A 347 3.05 12.16 29.21
C PRO A 347 2.46 12.75 30.50
N VAL A 348 2.22 11.90 31.51
CA VAL A 348 1.65 12.27 32.83
C VAL A 348 2.51 11.73 33.97
N ALA A 349 2.26 12.18 35.21
CA ALA A 349 2.92 11.61 36.39
C ALA A 349 2.62 10.10 36.52
N PHE A 350 3.58 9.34 37.07
CA PHE A 350 3.49 7.88 37.22
C PHE A 350 2.16 7.43 37.86
N GLU A 351 1.77 8.04 38.97
CA GLU A 351 0.52 7.73 39.68
C GLU A 351 -0.74 7.90 38.82
N ALA A 352 -0.75 8.89 37.93
CA ALA A 352 -1.86 9.11 37.00
C ALA A 352 -1.85 8.06 35.88
N ALA A 353 -0.67 7.73 35.34
CA ALA A 353 -0.52 6.70 34.33
C ALA A 353 -0.85 5.29 34.87
N LEU A 354 -0.43 4.97 36.09
CA LEU A 354 -0.75 3.71 36.77
C LEU A 354 -2.26 3.52 36.94
N LYS A 355 -2.98 4.55 37.40
CA LYS A 355 -4.45 4.51 37.49
C LYS A 355 -5.12 4.27 36.14
N ILE A 356 -4.59 4.84 35.07
CA ILE A 356 -5.11 4.62 33.70
C ILE A 356 -4.84 3.18 33.26
N TYR A 357 -3.62 2.68 33.49
CA TYR A 357 -3.23 1.30 33.21
C TYR A 357 -4.13 0.29 33.93
N GLU A 358 -4.28 0.41 35.25
CA GLU A 358 -5.13 -0.47 36.06
C GLU A 358 -6.60 -0.42 35.63
N LYS A 359 -7.10 0.79 35.29
CA LYS A 359 -8.46 0.97 34.77
C LYS A 359 -8.66 0.22 33.44
N VAL A 360 -7.69 0.29 32.53
CA VAL A 360 -7.75 -0.42 31.23
C VAL A 360 -7.74 -1.93 31.46
N VAL A 361 -6.87 -2.44 32.34
CA VAL A 361 -6.83 -3.86 32.69
C VAL A 361 -8.19 -4.30 33.24
N LYS A 362 -8.72 -3.60 34.25
CA LYS A 362 -10.01 -3.91 34.87
C LYS A 362 -11.17 -3.86 33.86
N GLU A 363 -11.20 -2.87 32.96
CA GLU A 363 -12.22 -2.74 31.92
C GLU A 363 -12.18 -3.90 30.92
N LYS A 364 -11.00 -4.40 30.58
CA LYS A 364 -10.86 -5.51 29.65
C LYS A 364 -11.21 -6.84 30.30
N THR A 365 -10.78 -7.04 31.54
CA THR A 365 -11.15 -8.22 32.32
C THR A 365 -12.66 -8.33 32.51
N SER A 366 -13.37 -7.21 32.76
CA SER A 366 -14.84 -7.22 32.85
C SER A 366 -15.54 -7.51 31.52
N LYS A 367 -14.85 -7.36 30.38
CA LYS A 367 -15.33 -7.70 29.03
C LYS A 367 -14.99 -9.14 28.63
N GLY A 368 -14.59 -9.98 29.58
CA GLY A 368 -14.30 -11.39 29.36
C GLY A 368 -12.88 -11.65 28.83
N TYR A 369 -11.99 -10.66 28.86
CA TYR A 369 -10.57 -10.94 28.61
C TYR A 369 -9.96 -11.56 29.87
N THR A 370 -9.09 -12.55 29.71
CA THR A 370 -8.40 -13.19 30.82
C THR A 370 -6.89 -12.94 30.73
N PRO A 371 -6.19 -12.83 31.89
CA PRO A 371 -4.73 -12.87 31.93
C PRO A 371 -4.19 -14.30 31.78
N ASP A 372 -5.07 -15.28 31.52
CA ASP A 372 -4.74 -16.69 31.48
C ASP A 372 -3.74 -17.00 30.35
N GLN A 373 -2.71 -17.77 30.68
CA GLN A 373 -1.55 -18.12 29.86
C GLN A 373 -1.87 -19.22 28.83
N SER A 374 -3.15 -19.48 28.53
CA SER A 374 -3.60 -20.50 27.58
C SER A 374 -3.41 -20.10 26.11
N GLY A 375 -2.45 -19.20 25.82
CA GLY A 375 -2.17 -18.66 24.50
C GLY A 375 -0.68 -18.50 24.24
N ALA A 376 -0.26 -18.75 23.00
CA ALA A 376 1.11 -18.47 22.56
C ALA A 376 1.47 -17.01 22.90
N LEU A 377 2.52 -16.83 23.71
CA LEU A 377 3.09 -15.52 24.00
C LEU A 377 3.66 -14.93 22.70
N TYR A 378 3.64 -13.61 22.54
CA TYR A 378 4.20 -12.92 21.38
C TYR A 378 5.43 -12.11 21.77
N THR A 379 6.34 -11.92 20.82
CA THR A 379 7.47 -11.00 20.97
C THR A 379 6.97 -9.56 21.11
N SER A 380 7.80 -8.68 21.67
CA SER A 380 7.59 -7.24 21.63
C SER A 380 8.82 -6.61 21.00
N THR A 381 8.72 -6.17 19.73
CA THR A 381 9.86 -5.55 19.02
C THR A 381 9.70 -4.04 18.86
N ASP A 382 10.76 -3.29 19.19
CA ASP A 382 10.86 -1.84 18.93
C ASP A 382 10.90 -1.50 17.42
N LEU A 383 10.99 -2.53 16.57
CA LEU A 383 10.97 -2.43 15.11
C LEU A 383 9.55 -2.49 14.53
N ALA A 384 8.52 -2.73 15.34
CA ALA A 384 7.15 -2.91 14.85
C ALA A 384 6.71 -1.72 13.97
N GLY A 385 6.21 -2.04 12.77
CA GLY A 385 5.80 -1.04 11.78
C GLY A 385 6.93 -0.40 10.96
N ARG A 386 8.21 -0.70 11.25
CA ARG A 386 9.34 -0.30 10.40
C ARG A 386 9.45 -1.21 9.17
N ILE A 387 10.00 -0.67 8.09
CA ILE A 387 10.23 -1.39 6.83
C ILE A 387 11.39 -2.36 7.01
N SER A 388 11.21 -3.62 6.61
CA SER A 388 12.25 -4.65 6.70
C SER A 388 13.12 -4.77 5.45
N GLY A 389 12.69 -4.18 4.33
CA GLY A 389 13.26 -4.42 3.00
C GLY A 389 12.78 -5.74 2.35
N GLU A 390 12.09 -6.60 3.10
CA GLU A 390 11.61 -7.89 2.64
C GLU A 390 10.13 -7.83 2.24
N LEU A 391 9.86 -7.93 0.95
CA LEU A 391 8.50 -7.95 0.40
C LEU A 391 8.14 -9.34 -0.11
N PRO A 392 6.92 -9.84 0.19
CA PRO A 392 6.50 -11.17 -0.25
C PRO A 392 6.15 -11.18 -1.74
N GLN A 393 6.33 -12.34 -2.36
CA GLN A 393 5.72 -12.65 -3.65
C GLN A 393 4.21 -12.86 -3.47
N LEU A 394 3.41 -12.20 -4.29
CA LEU A 394 1.95 -12.18 -4.22
C LEU A 394 1.36 -12.93 -5.43
N PRO A 395 0.70 -14.08 -5.24
CA PRO A 395 0.19 -14.85 -6.35
C PRO A 395 -0.97 -14.18 -7.09
N THR A 396 -0.95 -14.28 -8.42
CA THR A 396 -1.98 -13.78 -9.32
C THR A 396 -3.16 -14.76 -9.39
N LEU A 397 -4.39 -14.25 -9.32
CA LEU A 397 -5.59 -15.10 -9.38
C LEU A 397 -5.77 -15.67 -10.79
N ILE A 398 -6.08 -16.96 -10.89
CA ILE A 398 -6.51 -17.62 -12.13
C ILE A 398 -7.93 -18.18 -12.00
N LEU A 399 -8.58 -18.34 -13.14
CA LEU A 399 -9.93 -18.89 -13.27
C LEU A 399 -9.88 -20.40 -13.55
N GLU A 400 -11.02 -21.09 -13.36
CA GLU A 400 -11.10 -22.55 -13.43
C GLU A 400 -10.74 -23.09 -14.82
N GLU A 401 -11.19 -22.42 -15.88
CA GLU A 401 -10.88 -22.75 -17.26
C GLU A 401 -9.38 -22.65 -17.59
N GLN A 402 -8.61 -21.94 -16.77
CA GLN A 402 -7.17 -21.77 -16.95
C GLN A 402 -6.36 -22.81 -16.19
N VAL A 403 -6.96 -23.61 -15.30
CA VAL A 403 -6.24 -24.53 -14.40
C VAL A 403 -5.61 -25.69 -15.17
N ALA A 404 -6.36 -26.30 -16.10
CA ALA A 404 -5.98 -27.58 -16.72
C ALA A 404 -4.58 -27.53 -17.37
N ARG A 405 -4.26 -26.46 -18.11
CA ARG A 405 -2.95 -26.28 -18.75
C ARG A 405 -1.77 -26.30 -17.76
N TYR A 406 -1.96 -25.85 -16.52
CA TYR A 406 -0.89 -25.84 -15.51
C TYR A 406 -0.77 -27.18 -14.77
N PHE A 407 -1.83 -27.99 -14.76
CA PHE A 407 -1.73 -29.35 -14.21
C PHE A 407 -0.93 -30.25 -15.14
N ASP A 408 -1.05 -30.06 -16.46
CA ASP A 408 -0.33 -30.88 -17.43
C ASP A 408 1.08 -30.37 -17.75
N ASP A 409 1.38 -29.12 -17.43
CA ASP A 409 2.72 -28.55 -17.61
C ASP A 409 3.68 -28.99 -16.49
N ALA A 410 4.76 -29.69 -16.85
CA ALA A 410 5.80 -30.13 -15.93
C ALA A 410 6.64 -28.98 -15.35
N GLY A 411 6.60 -27.78 -15.96
CA GLY A 411 7.23 -26.57 -15.45
C GLY A 411 6.51 -25.94 -14.26
N TRP A 412 5.37 -26.50 -13.82
CA TRP A 412 4.57 -25.98 -12.73
C TRP A 412 4.37 -27.01 -11.61
N GLY A 413 4.55 -26.57 -10.36
CA GLY A 413 4.18 -27.33 -9.17
C GLY A 413 2.97 -26.74 -8.46
N LEU A 414 2.35 -27.51 -7.56
CA LEU A 414 1.19 -27.12 -6.77
C LEU A 414 1.50 -27.22 -5.28
N GLN A 415 1.22 -26.15 -4.53
CA GLN A 415 1.19 -26.13 -3.06
C GLN A 415 -0.21 -25.77 -2.58
N GLU A 416 -0.53 -26.17 -1.34
CA GLU A 416 -1.75 -25.69 -0.67
C GLU A 416 -1.74 -24.17 -0.57
N LYS A 417 -2.91 -23.54 -0.73
CA LYS A 417 -3.09 -22.15 -0.32
C LYS A 417 -3.56 -22.17 1.13
N ALA A 418 -2.65 -21.91 2.06
CA ALA A 418 -3.00 -21.83 3.46
C ALA A 418 -3.98 -20.65 3.70
N ASP A 419 -4.80 -20.80 4.73
CA ASP A 419 -5.81 -19.83 5.15
C ASP A 419 -5.28 -19.05 6.37
N GLY A 420 -4.30 -18.19 6.13
CA GLY A 420 -3.58 -17.48 7.18
C GLY A 420 -3.11 -16.09 6.78
N GLU A 421 -2.14 -15.59 7.53
CA GLU A 421 -1.51 -14.31 7.25
C GLU A 421 -0.14 -14.50 6.62
N ASN A 422 0.10 -13.83 5.50
CA ASN A 422 1.42 -13.84 4.88
C ASN A 422 2.49 -13.29 5.84
N ARG A 423 3.56 -14.08 6.02
CA ARG A 423 4.63 -13.81 6.98
C ARG A 423 5.98 -14.18 6.37
N ILE A 424 6.92 -13.24 6.33
CA ILE A 424 8.33 -13.55 6.07
C ILE A 424 9.05 -13.57 7.42
N LEU A 425 9.86 -14.60 7.66
CA LEU A 425 10.73 -14.70 8.82
C LEU A 425 12.17 -14.39 8.43
N LEU A 426 12.82 -13.54 9.22
CA LEU A 426 14.24 -13.21 9.15
C LEU A 426 14.90 -13.80 10.39
N ILE A 427 15.85 -14.70 10.18
CA ILE A 427 16.57 -15.41 11.23
C ILE A 427 18.05 -15.04 11.13
N GLU A 428 18.60 -14.49 12.20
CA GLU A 428 20.01 -14.11 12.33
C GLU A 428 20.49 -14.51 13.73
N GLY A 429 21.34 -15.55 13.81
CA GLY A 429 21.68 -16.19 15.09
C GLY A 429 20.43 -16.68 15.80
N GLU A 430 20.27 -16.35 17.08
CA GLU A 430 19.09 -16.71 17.88
C GLU A 430 17.89 -15.77 17.67
N THR A 431 18.06 -14.71 16.85
CA THR A 431 17.00 -13.70 16.66
C THR A 431 16.09 -14.08 15.50
N VAL A 432 14.80 -14.27 15.78
CA VAL A 432 13.75 -14.43 14.77
C VAL A 432 12.88 -13.18 14.72
N ARG A 433 12.71 -12.61 13.52
CA ARG A 433 11.85 -11.45 13.27
C ARG A 433 10.84 -11.78 12.18
N GLY A 434 9.60 -11.31 12.31
CA GLY A 434 8.56 -11.52 11.31
C GLY A 434 8.11 -10.23 10.62
N THR A 435 7.66 -10.35 9.38
CA THR A 435 7.09 -9.23 8.62
C THR A 435 5.70 -9.57 8.07
N ASN A 436 4.87 -8.56 7.79
CA ASN A 436 3.55 -8.76 7.19
C ASN A 436 3.57 -8.62 5.65
N ARG A 437 2.39 -8.77 5.03
CA ARG A 437 2.22 -8.63 3.57
C ARG A 437 2.77 -7.32 2.97
N ARG A 438 2.93 -6.27 3.79
CA ARG A 438 3.43 -4.95 3.38
C ARG A 438 4.94 -4.78 3.62
N GLY A 439 5.65 -5.82 4.09
CA GLY A 439 7.07 -5.75 4.43
C GLY A 439 7.37 -4.95 5.70
N LEU A 440 6.38 -4.82 6.60
CA LEU A 440 6.57 -4.17 7.90
C LEU A 440 6.84 -5.22 8.97
N PHE A 441 7.78 -4.96 9.87
CA PHE A 441 7.99 -5.81 11.03
C PHE A 441 6.74 -5.88 11.90
N VAL A 442 6.45 -7.08 12.39
CA VAL A 442 5.34 -7.36 13.31
C VAL A 442 5.78 -8.38 14.35
N ASP A 443 5.06 -8.42 15.46
CA ASP A 443 5.29 -9.41 16.49
C ASP A 443 4.98 -10.83 15.99
N ILE A 444 5.75 -11.80 16.48
CA ILE A 444 5.62 -13.23 16.17
C ILE A 444 5.43 -14.04 17.46
N PRO A 445 4.93 -15.29 17.38
CA PRO A 445 4.90 -16.18 18.53
C PRO A 445 6.30 -16.39 19.14
N GLN A 446 6.42 -16.26 20.47
CA GLN A 446 7.64 -16.56 21.23
C GLN A 446 8.04 -18.04 21.11
N SER A 447 7.09 -18.94 20.82
CA SER A 447 7.40 -20.34 20.51
C SER A 447 8.32 -20.50 19.30
N TRP A 448 8.39 -19.51 18.40
CA TRP A 448 9.27 -19.54 17.24
C TRP A 448 10.69 -19.04 17.54
N THR A 449 10.90 -18.34 18.66
CA THR A 449 12.23 -17.78 19.02
C THR A 449 13.09 -18.74 19.84
N GLY A 450 12.50 -19.74 20.51
CA GLY A 450 13.21 -20.60 21.47
C GLY A 450 13.88 -21.87 20.90
N ALA A 451 13.70 -22.17 19.62
CA ALA A 451 14.14 -23.43 18.99
C ALA A 451 14.92 -23.21 17.69
N VAL A 452 15.67 -22.12 17.60
CA VAL A 452 16.62 -21.87 16.51
C VAL A 452 18.00 -22.25 17.00
N ASP A 453 18.61 -23.26 16.37
CA ASP A 453 19.97 -23.66 16.70
C ASP A 453 20.94 -22.51 16.34
N ALA A 454 21.74 -22.05 17.30
CA ALA A 454 22.66 -20.91 17.17
C ALA A 454 23.78 -21.13 16.12
N ALA A 455 23.80 -22.30 15.47
CA ALA A 455 24.81 -22.73 14.52
C ALA A 455 24.61 -22.24 13.07
N SER A 456 23.58 -21.44 12.75
CA SER A 456 23.47 -20.83 11.41
C SER A 456 24.56 -19.76 11.25
N ALA A 457 25.49 -19.97 10.32
CA ALA A 457 26.65 -19.09 10.12
C ALA A 457 26.28 -17.72 9.53
N GLY A 458 25.02 -17.52 9.11
CA GLY A 458 24.55 -16.27 8.51
C GLY A 458 23.02 -16.12 8.49
N ARG A 459 22.55 -15.04 7.87
CA ARG A 459 21.14 -14.65 7.78
C ARG A 459 20.33 -15.66 6.94
N THR A 460 19.13 -15.97 7.40
CA THR A 460 18.17 -16.86 6.71
C THR A 460 16.83 -16.16 6.57
N VAL A 461 16.24 -16.17 5.37
CA VAL A 461 14.96 -15.49 5.08
C VAL A 461 13.97 -16.49 4.50
N ILE A 462 12.88 -16.74 5.22
CA ILE A 462 11.88 -17.77 4.90
C ILE A 462 10.53 -17.12 4.59
N ALA A 463 9.92 -17.46 3.46
CA ALA A 463 8.58 -17.01 3.13
C ALA A 463 7.54 -18.08 3.50
N GLY A 464 6.48 -17.66 4.19
CA GLY A 464 5.45 -18.57 4.66
C GLY A 464 4.13 -17.87 5.00
N GLU A 465 3.28 -18.63 5.66
CA GLU A 465 1.97 -18.22 6.11
C GLU A 465 1.79 -18.60 7.58
N HIS A 466 1.41 -17.61 8.38
CA HIS A 466 1.10 -17.77 9.79
C HIS A 466 -0.33 -18.28 9.94
N VAL A 467 -0.50 -19.48 10.51
CA VAL A 467 -1.80 -20.13 10.72
C VAL A 467 -1.88 -20.66 12.15
N GLY A 468 -2.71 -20.01 12.98
CA GLY A 468 -2.78 -20.34 14.40
C GLY A 468 -1.42 -20.08 15.06
N ASP A 469 -0.83 -21.12 15.68
CA ASP A 469 0.51 -21.06 16.28
C ASP A 469 1.62 -21.64 15.37
N ALA A 470 1.27 -22.05 14.14
CA ALA A 470 2.18 -22.70 13.20
C ALA A 470 2.65 -21.73 12.09
N PHE A 471 3.89 -21.92 11.65
CA PHE A 471 4.43 -21.25 10.45
C PHE A 471 4.48 -22.24 9.29
N LYS A 472 3.58 -22.07 8.32
CA LYS A 472 3.54 -22.87 7.09
C LYS A 472 4.46 -22.24 6.03
N ALA A 473 5.69 -22.71 5.94
CA ALA A 473 6.69 -22.22 5.00
C ALA A 473 6.46 -22.76 3.58
N PHE A 474 6.69 -21.92 2.57
CA PHE A 474 6.49 -22.29 1.17
C PHE A 474 7.64 -21.90 0.23
N ASP A 475 8.58 -21.05 0.65
CA ASP A 475 9.76 -20.67 -0.13
C ASP A 475 10.91 -20.24 0.80
N LEU A 476 12.15 -20.33 0.32
CA LEU A 476 13.36 -19.89 1.05
C LEU A 476 14.13 -18.90 0.18
N LEU A 477 14.32 -17.69 0.68
CA LEU A 477 14.87 -16.58 -0.09
C LEU A 477 16.36 -16.38 0.17
N GLU A 478 16.82 -16.72 1.36
CA GLU A 478 18.21 -16.59 1.78
C GLU A 478 18.52 -17.69 2.81
N VAL A 479 19.72 -18.25 2.78
CA VAL A 479 20.18 -19.26 3.73
C VAL A 479 21.65 -19.05 4.06
N ASP A 480 21.97 -19.00 5.36
CA ASP A 480 23.34 -18.81 5.84
C ASP A 480 24.09 -17.62 5.15
N GLY A 481 23.37 -16.54 4.84
CA GLY A 481 23.88 -15.33 4.17
C GLY A 481 23.96 -15.42 2.64
N GLN A 482 23.62 -16.56 2.04
CA GLN A 482 23.55 -16.72 0.59
C GLN A 482 22.15 -16.31 0.08
N ASP A 483 22.08 -15.27 -0.75
CA ASP A 483 20.84 -14.86 -1.42
C ASP A 483 20.47 -15.86 -2.53
N LEU A 484 19.30 -16.49 -2.39
CA LEU A 484 18.77 -17.46 -3.34
C LEU A 484 17.67 -16.87 -4.23
N ARG A 485 17.30 -15.60 -4.09
CA ARG A 485 16.18 -14.99 -4.85
C ARG A 485 16.35 -15.11 -6.36
N GLY A 486 17.59 -15.08 -6.85
CA GLY A 486 17.91 -15.28 -8.27
C GLY A 486 17.80 -16.74 -8.76
N SER A 487 17.82 -17.72 -7.86
CA SER A 487 17.77 -19.15 -8.20
C SER A 487 16.35 -19.60 -8.56
N PRO A 488 16.18 -20.68 -9.35
CA PRO A 488 14.89 -21.33 -9.59
C PRO A 488 14.13 -21.69 -8.31
N PHE A 489 12.80 -21.58 -8.32
CA PHE A 489 11.94 -21.96 -7.19
C PHE A 489 12.19 -23.39 -6.70
N ILE A 490 12.39 -24.34 -7.61
CA ILE A 490 12.62 -25.74 -7.23
C ILE A 490 13.90 -25.93 -6.40
N GLU A 491 14.95 -25.15 -6.69
CA GLU A 491 16.19 -25.16 -5.90
C GLU A 491 15.95 -24.55 -4.52
N ARG A 492 15.33 -23.35 -4.48
CA ARG A 492 14.96 -22.68 -3.22
C ARG A 492 14.12 -23.58 -2.31
N PHE A 493 13.12 -24.25 -2.88
CA PHE A 493 12.27 -25.19 -2.14
C PHE A 493 13.06 -26.41 -1.64
N GLY A 494 14.00 -26.93 -2.43
CA GLY A 494 14.91 -27.99 -1.99
C GLY A 494 15.78 -27.58 -0.79
N HIS A 495 16.25 -26.32 -0.75
CA HIS A 495 16.93 -25.77 0.43
C HIS A 495 15.97 -25.62 1.62
N LEU A 496 14.72 -25.17 1.40
CA LEU A 496 13.70 -25.07 2.45
C LEU A 496 13.45 -26.41 3.14
N GLN A 497 13.30 -27.49 2.35
CA GLN A 497 13.07 -28.83 2.88
C GLN A 497 14.22 -29.32 3.76
N LYS A 498 15.47 -28.99 3.39
CA LYS A 498 16.65 -29.30 4.22
C LYS A 498 16.68 -28.47 5.50
N ALA A 499 16.26 -27.21 5.44
CA ALA A 499 16.21 -26.30 6.59
C ALA A 499 15.12 -26.67 7.59
N ALA A 500 14.03 -27.32 7.15
CA ALA A 500 12.90 -27.73 7.98
C ALA A 500 13.32 -28.59 9.19
N GLY A 501 14.30 -29.46 9.02
CA GLY A 501 14.82 -30.31 10.10
C GLY A 501 15.45 -29.54 11.27
N ARG A 502 15.75 -28.24 11.09
CA ARG A 502 16.34 -27.36 12.12
C ARG A 502 15.30 -26.53 12.88
N LEU A 503 14.06 -26.45 12.41
CA LEU A 503 13.02 -25.56 12.93
C LEU A 503 11.74 -26.38 13.22
N PRO A 504 11.59 -26.98 14.41
CA PRO A 504 10.54 -27.96 14.69
C PRO A 504 9.11 -27.39 14.66
N TRP A 505 8.95 -26.07 14.81
CA TRP A 505 7.67 -25.36 14.72
C TRP A 505 7.29 -24.96 13.28
N MET A 506 8.18 -25.15 12.32
CA MET A 506 7.95 -24.82 10.91
C MET A 506 7.40 -26.03 10.15
N LEU A 507 6.30 -25.84 9.44
CA LEU A 507 5.73 -26.84 8.54
C LEU A 507 5.99 -26.43 7.10
N VAL A 508 6.72 -27.24 6.34
CA VAL A 508 6.92 -26.98 4.90
C VAL A 508 5.71 -27.47 4.12
N LEU A 509 5.11 -26.58 3.32
CA LEU A 509 4.00 -26.94 2.46
C LEU A 509 4.45 -27.89 1.34
N ASN A 510 3.79 -29.04 1.26
CA ASN A 510 4.03 -30.05 0.23
C ASN A 510 3.94 -29.44 -1.18
N LEU A 511 4.88 -29.84 -2.05
CA LEU A 511 4.94 -29.45 -3.45
C LEU A 511 4.69 -30.67 -4.34
N GLU A 512 3.58 -30.65 -5.08
CA GLU A 512 3.26 -31.66 -6.09
C GLU A 512 3.70 -31.19 -7.47
N THR A 513 4.54 -31.96 -8.16
CA THR A 513 5.08 -31.61 -9.49
C THR A 513 4.50 -32.44 -10.62
N THR A 514 4.01 -33.65 -10.33
CA THR A 514 3.43 -34.54 -11.35
C THR A 514 1.99 -34.13 -11.68
N ALA A 515 1.57 -34.38 -12.93
CA ALA A 515 0.22 -34.04 -13.37
C ALA A 515 -0.88 -34.78 -12.59
N GLU A 516 -0.63 -36.04 -12.22
CA GLU A 516 -1.52 -36.83 -11.37
C GLU A 516 -1.50 -36.35 -9.91
N GLY A 517 -0.29 -36.09 -9.36
CA GLY A 517 -0.12 -35.57 -8.01
C GLY A 517 -0.83 -34.24 -7.78
N LYS A 518 -0.70 -33.31 -8.73
CA LYS A 518 -1.39 -32.00 -8.72
C LYS A 518 -2.91 -32.18 -8.67
N ARG A 519 -3.49 -33.03 -9.53
CA ARG A 519 -4.93 -33.34 -9.54
C ARG A 519 -5.41 -33.95 -8.24
N ARG A 520 -4.70 -34.97 -7.74
CA ARG A 520 -5.02 -35.66 -6.49
C ARG A 520 -4.99 -34.69 -5.31
N ARG A 521 -3.95 -33.86 -5.21
CA ARG A 521 -3.82 -32.88 -4.12
C ARG A 521 -4.88 -31.79 -4.21
N ALA A 522 -5.20 -31.30 -5.40
CA ALA A 522 -6.30 -30.34 -5.58
C ALA A 522 -7.65 -30.94 -5.13
N ALA A 523 -7.94 -32.19 -5.47
CA ALA A 523 -9.15 -32.88 -5.01
C ALA A 523 -9.18 -33.07 -3.48
N GLN A 524 -8.04 -33.45 -2.87
CA GLN A 524 -7.91 -33.54 -1.41
C GLN A 524 -8.16 -32.19 -0.72
N LEU A 525 -7.56 -31.11 -1.22
CA LEU A 525 -7.74 -29.76 -0.69
C LEU A 525 -9.19 -29.28 -0.82
N LEU A 526 -9.86 -29.64 -1.91
CA LEU A 526 -11.29 -29.36 -2.12
C LEU A 526 -12.15 -30.11 -1.09
N ALA A 527 -11.91 -31.41 -0.92
CA ALA A 527 -12.62 -32.27 0.03
C ALA A 527 -12.41 -31.84 1.49
N ALA A 528 -11.20 -31.37 1.83
CA ALA A 528 -10.88 -30.82 3.15
C ALA A 528 -11.38 -29.38 3.36
N HIS A 529 -12.23 -28.86 2.44
CA HIS A 529 -12.75 -27.49 2.48
C HIS A 529 -11.65 -26.41 2.55
N GLY A 530 -10.46 -26.68 2.01
CA GLY A 530 -9.35 -25.72 1.93
C GLY A 530 -9.70 -24.47 1.11
N GLU A 531 -8.93 -23.39 1.26
CA GLU A 531 -9.17 -22.15 0.51
C GLU A 531 -8.91 -22.34 -1.00
N GLY A 532 -7.92 -23.15 -1.35
CA GLY A 532 -7.47 -23.30 -2.71
C GLY A 532 -6.06 -23.87 -2.78
N TYR A 533 -5.39 -23.59 -3.88
CA TYR A 533 -3.99 -23.96 -4.09
C TYR A 533 -3.23 -22.86 -4.83
N VAL A 534 -1.90 -22.90 -4.71
CA VAL A 534 -0.97 -22.03 -5.40
C VAL A 534 -0.16 -22.86 -6.39
N LEU A 535 -0.16 -22.45 -7.66
CA LEU A 535 0.69 -22.99 -8.71
C LEU A 535 1.97 -22.16 -8.79
N LYS A 536 3.11 -22.83 -8.83
CA LYS A 536 4.46 -22.24 -8.81
C LYS A 536 5.21 -22.63 -10.08
N ALA A 537 5.71 -21.65 -10.83
CA ALA A 537 6.62 -21.94 -11.94
C ALA A 537 7.97 -22.39 -11.36
N LEU A 538 8.34 -23.65 -11.60
CA LEU A 538 9.46 -24.31 -10.93
C LEU A 538 10.82 -23.69 -11.27
N ALA A 539 10.97 -23.19 -12.51
CA ALA A 539 12.20 -22.58 -13.00
C ALA A 539 12.33 -21.08 -12.66
N ALA A 540 11.32 -20.46 -12.06
CA ALA A 540 11.27 -19.01 -11.93
C ALA A 540 12.06 -18.48 -10.71
N PRO A 541 12.76 -17.34 -10.86
CA PRO A 541 13.32 -16.63 -9.72
C PRO A 541 12.21 -16.06 -8.82
N PHE A 542 12.59 -15.68 -7.60
CA PHE A 542 11.71 -14.97 -6.71
C PHE A 542 11.48 -13.55 -7.22
N ALA A 543 10.23 -13.11 -7.20
CA ALA A 543 9.86 -11.75 -7.56
C ALA A 543 8.91 -11.20 -6.49
N ALA A 544 9.36 -10.18 -5.77
CA ALA A 544 8.54 -9.50 -4.77
C ALA A 544 7.34 -8.80 -5.42
N GLY A 545 6.24 -8.70 -4.68
CA GLY A 545 5.00 -8.12 -5.20
C GLY A 545 4.22 -9.07 -6.11
N ARG A 546 3.31 -8.54 -6.93
CA ARG A 546 2.42 -9.38 -7.73
C ARG A 546 3.20 -10.10 -8.82
N SER A 547 3.11 -11.43 -8.84
CA SER A 547 3.86 -12.27 -9.76
C SER A 547 2.94 -13.11 -10.65
N THR A 548 3.33 -13.28 -11.91
CA THR A 548 2.72 -14.22 -12.86
C THR A 548 3.36 -15.61 -12.81
N THR A 549 4.50 -15.76 -12.13
CA THR A 549 5.19 -17.05 -11.90
C THR A 549 4.68 -17.77 -10.65
N SER A 550 3.74 -17.15 -9.95
CA SER A 550 3.03 -17.70 -8.79
C SER A 550 1.55 -17.38 -8.97
N LEU A 551 0.72 -18.39 -9.12
CA LEU A 551 -0.70 -18.27 -9.45
C LEU A 551 -1.53 -18.88 -8.34
N LYS A 552 -2.67 -18.29 -8.00
CA LYS A 552 -3.60 -18.86 -7.00
C LYS A 552 -4.92 -19.22 -7.66
N PHE A 553 -5.44 -20.38 -7.30
CA PHE A 553 -6.81 -20.76 -7.56
C PHE A 553 -7.54 -20.84 -6.22
N LYS A 554 -8.79 -20.38 -6.17
CA LYS A 554 -9.65 -20.48 -4.98
C LYS A 554 -10.86 -21.33 -5.31
N PHE A 555 -11.22 -22.24 -4.42
CA PHE A 555 -12.41 -23.08 -4.59
C PHE A 555 -13.68 -22.29 -4.25
N ASN A 556 -14.05 -21.37 -5.13
CA ASN A 556 -15.25 -20.56 -4.96
C ASN A 556 -16.48 -21.34 -5.42
N GLN A 557 -17.63 -21.08 -4.80
CA GLN A 557 -18.96 -21.50 -5.25
C GLN A 557 -19.82 -20.28 -5.49
N SER A 558 -20.96 -20.46 -6.16
CA SER A 558 -21.96 -19.42 -6.28
C SER A 558 -23.32 -19.93 -5.84
N ALA A 559 -24.11 -19.04 -5.27
CA ALA A 559 -25.49 -19.28 -4.87
C ALA A 559 -26.37 -18.15 -5.38
N THR A 560 -27.60 -18.50 -5.76
CA THR A 560 -28.64 -17.53 -6.07
C THR A 560 -29.27 -17.10 -4.75
N CYS A 561 -29.14 -15.82 -4.42
CA CYS A 561 -29.55 -15.27 -3.13
C CYS A 561 -30.62 -14.21 -3.29
N GLU A 562 -31.52 -14.10 -2.31
CA GLU A 562 -32.51 -13.03 -2.26
C GLU A 562 -31.91 -11.80 -1.55
N VAL A 563 -32.09 -10.61 -2.12
CA VAL A 563 -31.72 -9.37 -1.45
C VAL A 563 -32.69 -9.09 -0.31
N ILE A 564 -32.22 -9.22 0.93
CA ILE A 564 -33.01 -8.92 2.14
C ILE A 564 -33.20 -7.40 2.27
N ARG A 565 -32.11 -6.64 2.10
CA ARG A 565 -32.12 -5.18 2.25
C ARG A 565 -30.94 -4.53 1.55
N VAL A 566 -31.14 -3.29 1.12
CA VAL A 566 -30.08 -2.43 0.58
C VAL A 566 -29.42 -1.67 1.75
N ASN A 567 -28.08 -1.66 1.80
CA ASN A 567 -27.33 -0.95 2.83
C ASN A 567 -27.10 0.52 2.46
N ALA A 568 -26.66 1.33 3.44
CA ALA A 568 -26.28 2.73 3.21
C ALA A 568 -25.02 2.90 2.34
N GLN A 569 -24.11 1.92 2.37
CA GLN A 569 -23.01 1.78 1.40
C GLN A 569 -23.51 0.94 0.21
N ARG A 570 -22.88 1.02 -0.97
CA ARG A 570 -23.25 0.24 -2.17
C ARG A 570 -23.06 -1.27 -2.00
N SER A 571 -23.86 -1.86 -1.12
CA SER A 571 -23.89 -3.26 -0.79
C SER A 571 -25.31 -3.66 -0.43
N VAL A 572 -25.60 -4.94 -0.59
CA VAL A 572 -26.89 -5.52 -0.23
C VAL A 572 -26.67 -6.64 0.77
N ALA A 573 -27.56 -6.76 1.75
CA ALA A 573 -27.64 -7.95 2.59
C ALA A 573 -28.40 -9.01 1.81
N VAL A 574 -27.84 -10.21 1.73
CA VAL A 574 -28.39 -11.32 0.98
C VAL A 574 -28.79 -12.46 1.90
N GLY A 575 -29.80 -13.22 1.52
CA GLY A 575 -30.34 -14.31 2.31
C GLY A 575 -30.75 -15.51 1.47
N LEU A 576 -30.91 -16.63 2.15
CA LEU A 576 -31.39 -17.89 1.62
C LEU A 576 -32.43 -18.48 2.56
N ARG A 577 -33.44 -19.17 2.02
CA ARG A 577 -34.50 -19.81 2.80
C ARG A 577 -34.07 -21.19 3.28
N ASP A 578 -34.22 -21.46 4.57
CA ASP A 578 -34.02 -22.82 5.10
C ASP A 578 -35.20 -23.76 4.77
N GLU A 579 -35.13 -25.02 5.21
CA GLU A 579 -36.18 -26.02 4.98
C GLU A 579 -37.53 -25.64 5.59
N ALA A 580 -37.55 -24.79 6.61
CA ALA A 580 -38.77 -24.25 7.23
C ALA A 580 -39.29 -23.00 6.52
N GLY A 581 -38.61 -22.54 5.46
CA GLY A 581 -38.93 -21.33 4.70
C GLY A 581 -38.46 -20.03 5.36
N ALA A 582 -37.72 -20.11 6.47
CA ALA A 582 -37.22 -18.94 7.18
C ALA A 582 -35.99 -18.36 6.46
N MET A 583 -35.93 -17.02 6.38
CA MET A 583 -34.83 -16.31 5.72
C MET A 583 -33.58 -16.30 6.62
N VAL A 584 -32.49 -16.88 6.14
CA VAL A 584 -31.19 -16.92 6.82
C VAL A 584 -30.27 -15.86 6.22
N ASP A 585 -29.80 -14.91 7.04
CA ASP A 585 -28.88 -13.83 6.64
C ASP A 585 -27.50 -14.39 6.27
N MET A 586 -27.13 -14.30 4.99
CA MET A 586 -25.86 -14.77 4.45
C MET A 586 -24.78 -13.67 4.43
N GLY A 587 -25.08 -12.48 4.93
CA GLY A 587 -24.16 -11.35 5.04
C GLY A 587 -24.33 -10.31 3.94
N ASN A 588 -23.39 -9.36 3.92
CA ASN A 588 -23.42 -8.25 2.98
C ASN A 588 -22.49 -8.51 1.79
N VAL A 589 -22.93 -8.16 0.59
CA VAL A 589 -22.12 -8.21 -0.62
C VAL A 589 -22.09 -6.84 -1.30
N THR A 590 -20.91 -6.36 -1.68
CA THR A 590 -20.73 -5.07 -2.37
C THR A 590 -21.17 -5.17 -3.82
N VAL A 591 -21.98 -4.22 -4.27
CA VAL A 591 -22.47 -4.14 -5.65
C VAL A 591 -21.56 -3.18 -6.44
N PRO A 592 -20.95 -3.62 -7.54
CA PRO A 592 -20.07 -2.80 -8.37
C PRO A 592 -20.70 -1.47 -8.80
N PRO A 593 -19.94 -0.37 -8.91
CA PRO A 593 -20.47 0.95 -9.28
C PRO A 593 -21.16 1.01 -10.64
N ASN A 594 -20.76 0.14 -11.57
CA ASN A 594 -21.29 0.02 -12.92
C ASN A 594 -22.62 -0.75 -13.03
N GLU A 595 -23.13 -1.31 -11.92
CA GLU A 595 -24.41 -2.02 -11.90
C GLU A 595 -25.45 -1.28 -11.04
N ALA A 596 -26.75 -1.42 -11.36
CA ALA A 596 -27.79 -0.83 -10.51
C ALA A 596 -27.87 -1.56 -9.16
N LEU A 597 -28.13 -0.83 -8.06
CA LEU A 597 -28.38 -1.47 -6.77
C LEU A 597 -29.68 -2.30 -6.86
N PRO A 598 -29.62 -3.63 -6.66
CA PRO A 598 -30.81 -4.45 -6.70
C PRO A 598 -31.74 -4.12 -5.52
N ALA A 599 -33.03 -4.03 -5.78
CA ALA A 599 -34.03 -3.78 -4.74
C ALA A 599 -34.19 -4.99 -3.81
N ALA A 600 -34.76 -4.78 -2.63
CA ALA A 600 -35.16 -5.89 -1.76
C ALA A 600 -36.13 -6.84 -2.49
N GLY A 601 -35.95 -8.15 -2.30
CA GLY A 601 -36.64 -9.21 -3.03
C GLY A 601 -36.04 -9.56 -4.40
N THR A 602 -35.07 -8.79 -4.90
CA THR A 602 -34.37 -9.13 -6.15
C THR A 602 -33.46 -10.34 -5.93
N LEU A 603 -33.44 -11.27 -6.87
CA LEU A 603 -32.51 -12.39 -6.86
C LEU A 603 -31.19 -12.01 -7.51
N VAL A 604 -30.11 -12.40 -6.88
CA VAL A 604 -28.75 -12.04 -7.27
C VAL A 604 -27.84 -13.24 -7.17
N GLU A 605 -26.87 -13.33 -8.07
CA GLU A 605 -25.83 -14.34 -8.00
C GLU A 605 -24.71 -13.84 -7.07
N VAL A 606 -24.38 -14.63 -6.06
CA VAL A 606 -23.28 -14.33 -5.13
C VAL A 606 -22.28 -15.46 -5.15
N ARG A 607 -21.06 -15.14 -5.55
CA ARG A 607 -19.92 -16.04 -5.45
C ARG A 607 -19.29 -15.93 -4.06
N TYR A 608 -19.06 -17.04 -3.37
CA TYR A 608 -18.49 -17.09 -2.02
C TYR A 608 -17.42 -18.19 -1.92
N LEU A 609 -16.60 -18.14 -0.87
CA LEU A 609 -15.53 -19.12 -0.64
C LEU A 609 -16.03 -20.33 0.18
N TYR A 610 -16.66 -20.07 1.32
CA TYR A 610 -17.38 -21.04 2.17
C TYR A 610 -18.27 -20.25 3.13
N ARG A 611 -19.04 -20.93 3.98
CA ARG A 611 -19.58 -20.33 5.21
C ARG A 611 -19.25 -21.20 6.41
N TYR A 612 -19.20 -20.62 7.60
CA TYR A 612 -19.19 -21.45 8.81
C TYR A 612 -20.58 -22.04 9.07
N ALA A 613 -20.66 -23.18 9.76
CA ALA A 613 -21.94 -23.70 10.25
C ALA A 613 -22.68 -22.62 11.07
N GLY A 614 -23.90 -22.27 10.66
CA GLY A 614 -24.69 -21.16 11.22
C GLY A 614 -24.13 -19.75 10.95
N GLY A 615 -23.12 -19.61 10.10
CA GLY A 615 -22.44 -18.36 9.77
C GLY A 615 -22.83 -17.75 8.43
N LYS A 616 -22.19 -16.62 8.12
CA LYS A 616 -22.34 -15.84 6.87
C LYS A 616 -21.34 -16.32 5.81
N PHE A 617 -21.52 -15.89 4.56
CA PHE A 617 -20.56 -16.13 3.50
C PHE A 617 -19.21 -15.47 3.80
N GLU A 618 -18.13 -16.21 3.54
CA GLU A 618 -16.78 -15.68 3.53
C GLU A 618 -16.37 -15.23 2.12
N GLN A 619 -15.81 -14.02 2.07
CA GLN A 619 -15.42 -13.31 0.84
C GLN A 619 -16.52 -13.31 -0.26
N PRO A 620 -17.76 -12.89 0.04
CA PRO A 620 -18.82 -12.83 -0.95
C PRO A 620 -18.52 -11.77 -2.03
N VAL A 621 -18.80 -12.12 -3.28
CA VAL A 621 -18.63 -11.27 -4.47
C VAL A 621 -19.91 -11.30 -5.28
N TYR A 622 -20.47 -10.12 -5.53
CA TYR A 622 -21.65 -9.94 -6.36
C TYR A 622 -21.33 -10.28 -7.82
N LYS A 623 -22.23 -11.01 -8.49
CA LYS A 623 -22.06 -11.45 -9.89
C LYS A 623 -23.11 -10.94 -10.86
N GLY A 624 -24.20 -10.37 -10.36
CA GLY A 624 -25.27 -9.81 -11.18
C GLY A 624 -26.66 -10.17 -10.65
N GLN A 625 -27.69 -9.56 -11.22
CA GLN A 625 -29.09 -9.93 -10.97
C GLN A 625 -29.45 -11.20 -11.75
N ARG A 626 -30.36 -12.01 -11.20
CA ARG A 626 -30.84 -13.28 -11.78
C ARG A 626 -32.35 -13.18 -12.09
N PRO A 627 -32.77 -12.39 -13.11
CA PRO A 627 -34.18 -12.29 -13.48
C PRO A 627 -34.73 -13.59 -14.08
N ASP A 628 -33.84 -14.54 -14.39
CA ASP A 628 -34.14 -15.87 -14.90
C ASP A 628 -34.54 -16.88 -13.81
N MET A 629 -34.44 -16.53 -12.53
CA MET A 629 -34.67 -17.40 -11.38
C MET A 629 -35.89 -16.95 -10.56
N THR A 630 -36.36 -17.82 -9.67
CA THR A 630 -37.49 -17.58 -8.76
C THR A 630 -37.06 -17.71 -7.30
N SER A 631 -37.91 -17.27 -6.36
CA SER A 631 -37.59 -17.34 -4.92
C SER A 631 -37.40 -18.78 -4.40
N GLU A 632 -37.88 -19.78 -5.13
CA GLU A 632 -37.64 -21.21 -4.85
C GLU A 632 -36.18 -21.62 -5.14
N ASP A 633 -35.49 -20.84 -5.97
CA ASP A 633 -34.08 -21.00 -6.31
C ASP A 633 -33.15 -20.26 -5.33
N ALA A 634 -33.67 -19.68 -4.24
CA ALA A 634 -32.88 -18.99 -3.20
C ALA A 634 -32.95 -19.74 -1.86
N VAL A 635 -32.59 -21.03 -1.89
CA VAL A 635 -32.67 -21.94 -0.74
C VAL A 635 -31.30 -22.19 -0.10
N LEU A 636 -31.26 -22.59 1.16
CA LEU A 636 -30.01 -22.77 1.88
C LEU A 636 -29.25 -24.04 1.45
N SER A 637 -29.95 -25.04 0.94
CA SER A 637 -29.41 -26.36 0.54
C SER A 637 -28.39 -26.31 -0.61
N GLN A 638 -28.39 -25.26 -1.42
CA GLN A 638 -27.39 -25.02 -2.47
C GLN A 638 -26.02 -24.60 -1.90
N VAL A 639 -25.95 -24.18 -0.64
CA VAL A 639 -24.68 -23.88 0.02
C VAL A 639 -24.04 -25.15 0.54
N THR A 640 -23.15 -25.76 -0.26
CA THR A 640 -22.52 -27.03 0.11
C THR A 640 -21.14 -26.88 0.76
N ARG A 641 -20.46 -25.74 0.61
CA ARG A 641 -19.18 -25.45 1.29
C ARG A 641 -19.39 -24.86 2.68
N ILE A 642 -19.61 -25.74 3.65
CA ILE A 642 -19.76 -25.39 5.07
C ILE A 642 -18.50 -25.84 5.84
N LYS A 643 -17.87 -24.92 6.59
CA LYS A 643 -16.79 -25.23 7.54
C LYS A 643 -17.35 -25.31 8.96
N ASP A 644 -16.96 -26.33 9.70
CA ASP A 644 -17.22 -26.38 11.15
C ASP A 644 -16.27 -25.45 11.90
N ARG A 645 -16.76 -24.79 12.96
CA ARG A 645 -15.95 -23.89 13.78
C ARG A 645 -14.98 -24.60 14.73
N GLY A 646 -14.87 -25.93 14.64
CA GLY A 646 -13.93 -26.71 15.43
C GLY A 646 -13.95 -28.20 15.05
N ALA A 647 -12.99 -28.61 14.23
CA ALA A 647 -12.57 -30.01 14.07
C ALA A 647 -11.05 -30.09 13.80
N ALA A 648 -10.27 -29.17 14.38
CA ALA A 648 -8.80 -29.22 14.31
C ALA A 648 -8.17 -29.90 15.56
N ALA A 649 -8.95 -30.66 16.33
CA ALA A 649 -8.49 -31.26 17.58
C ALA A 649 -8.78 -32.76 17.72
N MET A 650 -9.11 -33.47 16.64
CA MET A 650 -9.27 -34.93 16.66
C MET A 650 -8.85 -35.51 15.31
N ASP A 651 -7.55 -35.58 15.05
CA ASP A 651 -6.98 -36.41 13.97
C ASP A 651 -5.51 -36.77 14.26
N GLU A 652 -5.15 -36.96 15.54
CA GLU A 652 -3.84 -37.53 15.95
C GLU A 652 -3.92 -38.88 16.67
N GLU A 653 -5.11 -39.50 16.77
CA GLU A 653 -5.23 -40.88 17.29
C GLU A 653 -6.03 -41.78 16.32
N ALA A 654 -5.45 -42.09 15.16
CA ALA A 654 -5.63 -43.37 14.44
C ALA A 654 -4.85 -43.35 13.12
N GLY A 655 -3.67 -43.96 13.09
CA GLY A 655 -2.89 -44.19 11.87
C GLY A 655 -1.43 -44.49 12.13
#